data_AF-A0A1X7VP06-F1
#
_entry.id   AF-A0A1X7VP06-F1
#
_cell.length_a   1.000
_cell.length_b   1.000
_cell.length_c   1.000
_cell.angle_alpha   90.00
_cell.angle_beta   90.00
_cell.angle_gamma   90.00
#
_symmetry.space_group_name_H-M   'P 1'
#
loop_
_entity.id
_entity.type
_entity.pdbx_description
1 polymer ?
#
loop_
_entity_poly.entity_id
_entity_poly.type
_entity_poly.pdbx_seq_one_letter_code
_entity_poly.pdbx_strand_id
1 'polypeptide(L)'
;MSLRITWTELLEDDQNGVIIGYNISYFSLPAVGQPINNFTSDTSYNISGLDVYTDYNVSVAAYTSAGTGPFDSVIRRTDSTVPTSPSDVSYINISSTSIEVSWNPPTDFNGPNEGYVITYIRLESDTESMSTNRLTGTSFVIENLEKYEQYSVTVVAFTDKGPGASSDVLSVLTDEDLPGPPSNVSTMSTNTSISITWSPPLDPNGLLLSYSINVTLNSTYAQYLSFDVMTMSVSQNIFSYTLFDLLPFAGYDISLQASTSVGLGTPAIETETTLQAAPAAPVANPMASPVSSTAVNVSWLPPNLSNWNGLITNYTIEYRTNDEYIRPSIEVTATLSSFANSDDPRAATTPLQLESIIIPSLHEFVNYSFIITLSNSIGQISSLPVHIVTLESTPSGPPLDVSVIVDSPSTARISWSPPMYIDRNGIIVNYTVRIITTVRGTIRETNISNVSGNYYDASDLPQFASFNVTVAAATSVGLGPYSPSVSNMTFEGVPSAPDPVIVKRRNDTAIQVNWTRPAEPNGIILGYLIYYIGTKNNTGTEYSNINVLIIINVTDPNTLSYLITNLLADTQYFINVTAYTSAGLGAVGDGDSILLPTGRPPTVPPNVTIGTPPTGGTSDPTTATTIRIEVTIPEELNANGPLTRIRILIRIFLSRNDTISTWYESQKFPNSVAPPWQATQLPLNQGNRRKRQAGGETVAETIGTNNSCGPNDIVCNGPLKPGTQYQFKYRVYNSDDDDSYVESQYSGPIRTDPIAEENNTGTTIVIAVVVVLLVIILLIAILVIVVIIVLKRRKRKAYSFAASFNGKEELITAGEGKGATLSKAIQLTPTDPTIVPLTENTIVNPTAVRTASVKATPNSRKVYLRDFPSYVEDMLNDAGFKFSEEYEKVSAVGLDHSKDASLLPENRAKNRYTNILAYDHSRVKLESIDDEPGSDYINANYIPGYRMRRAYIATQGPLPSTFDDFWRMTWEQNSHVIVMLTQLVERGRTKCHRYWPGAQPEVYGEINVDMLSETEKSDWIVRKFKITKEKRSRTITHYQFVSWPDHGVPDEAGPALDFVREVHEVASSAFGPVIVHCSAGVGRTGTFIALGTLLQHIKDHDWVDLFGLASEMRQHRNHMIQTEPQYVFIHKAMVDACKSSMSKFGGGIKVLPSFPIYSNIGPASQLSDFYGDMLSEEASYQYQKTSGNGKTYDESTF
;
A
#
# COMPACT_ATOMS: atom_id res chain seq x y z
N MET A 1 86.26 -29.03 -74.31
CA MET A 1 86.81 -28.03 -75.25
C MET A 1 87.92 -28.61 -76.13
N SER A 2 88.38 -27.86 -77.12
CA SER A 2 89.58 -28.19 -77.91
C SER A 2 90.37 -26.97 -78.34
N LEU A 3 91.70 -27.09 -78.41
CA LEU A 3 92.60 -26.09 -78.99
C LEU A 3 93.26 -26.66 -80.26
N ARG A 4 93.05 -25.99 -81.39
CA ARG A 4 93.79 -26.26 -82.62
C ARG A 4 95.08 -25.42 -82.61
N ILE A 5 96.21 -26.12 -82.57
CA ILE A 5 97.55 -25.51 -82.67
C ILE A 5 98.16 -25.80 -84.03
N THR A 6 98.93 -24.84 -84.53
CA THR A 6 99.63 -24.88 -85.82
C THR A 6 100.99 -24.22 -85.65
N TRP A 7 102.03 -24.82 -86.21
CA TRP A 7 103.39 -24.27 -86.23
C TRP A 7 103.94 -24.36 -87.66
N THR A 8 105.00 -23.62 -87.95
CA THR A 8 105.76 -23.79 -89.19
C THR A 8 106.84 -24.85 -88.99
N GLU A 9 107.25 -25.51 -90.07
CA GLU A 9 108.46 -26.34 -90.03
C GLU A 9 109.68 -25.47 -89.73
N LEU A 10 110.69 -26.06 -89.07
CA LEU A 10 111.97 -25.40 -88.84
C LEU A 10 112.72 -25.24 -90.17
N LEU A 11 113.42 -24.12 -90.36
CA LEU A 11 114.28 -23.90 -91.53
C LEU A 11 115.40 -24.95 -91.54
N GLU A 12 115.87 -25.37 -92.73
CA GLU A 12 116.90 -26.42 -92.86
C GLU A 12 118.16 -26.14 -92.03
N ASP A 13 118.56 -24.87 -91.93
CA ASP A 13 119.73 -24.43 -91.15
C ASP A 13 119.58 -24.66 -89.62
N ASP A 14 118.35 -24.75 -89.11
CA ASP A 14 118.04 -25.00 -87.69
C ASP A 14 117.81 -26.51 -87.38
N GLN A 15 117.72 -27.35 -88.41
CA GLN A 15 117.43 -28.79 -88.27
C GLN A 15 118.70 -29.62 -88.03
N ASN A 16 118.97 -29.94 -86.76
CA ASN A 16 120.07 -30.83 -86.36
C ASN A 16 119.74 -32.33 -86.54
N GLY A 17 119.33 -32.70 -87.76
CA GLY A 17 118.91 -34.04 -88.17
C GLY A 17 117.51 -34.06 -88.80
N VAL A 18 117.16 -35.17 -89.46
CA VAL A 18 115.84 -35.34 -90.09
C VAL A 18 114.76 -35.34 -89.02
N ILE A 19 113.83 -34.38 -89.08
CA ILE A 19 112.64 -34.34 -88.23
C ILE A 19 111.76 -35.55 -88.56
N ILE A 20 111.46 -36.37 -87.55
CA ILE A 20 110.59 -37.56 -87.67
C ILE A 20 109.16 -37.22 -87.25
N GLY A 21 109.00 -36.18 -86.42
CA GLY A 21 107.72 -35.59 -86.07
C GLY A 21 107.86 -34.53 -84.99
N TYR A 22 106.74 -34.19 -84.37
CA TYR A 22 106.63 -33.19 -83.31
C TYR A 22 106.01 -33.81 -82.04
N ASN A 23 106.53 -33.40 -80.89
CA ASN A 23 106.02 -33.71 -79.56
C ASN A 23 105.26 -32.49 -79.03
N ILE A 24 103.97 -32.65 -78.73
CA ILE A 24 103.09 -31.66 -78.14
C ILE A 24 102.92 -31.98 -76.65
N SER A 25 103.47 -31.14 -75.78
CA SER A 25 103.34 -31.22 -74.33
C SER A 25 102.36 -30.18 -73.83
N TYR A 26 101.33 -30.56 -73.07
CA TYR A 26 100.36 -29.60 -72.53
C TYR A 26 99.87 -29.91 -71.12
N PHE A 27 99.55 -28.85 -70.37
CA PHE A 27 98.98 -28.92 -69.02
C PHE A 27 98.15 -27.67 -68.71
N SER A 28 97.12 -27.81 -67.88
CA SER A 28 96.32 -26.68 -67.38
C SER A 28 97.13 -25.85 -66.37
N LEU A 29 96.79 -24.57 -66.24
CA LEU A 29 97.39 -23.65 -65.28
C LEU A 29 96.35 -23.25 -64.22
N PRO A 30 96.70 -23.30 -62.91
CA PRO A 30 97.99 -23.74 -62.35
C PRO A 30 98.23 -25.25 -62.57
N ALA A 31 99.49 -25.66 -62.66
CA ALA A 31 99.89 -27.01 -63.07
C ALA A 31 99.45 -28.10 -62.08
N VAL A 32 98.30 -28.73 -62.35
CA VAL A 32 97.80 -29.90 -61.61
C VAL A 32 98.15 -31.17 -62.39
N GLY A 33 99.33 -31.74 -62.10
CA GLY A 33 99.76 -33.04 -62.61
C GLY A 33 100.97 -33.01 -63.56
N GLN A 34 101.23 -34.16 -64.18
CA GLN A 34 102.26 -34.32 -65.22
C GLN A 34 101.74 -33.77 -66.56
N PRO A 35 102.58 -33.11 -67.38
CA PRO A 35 102.16 -32.65 -68.69
C PRO A 35 101.88 -33.83 -69.63
N ILE A 36 100.76 -33.74 -70.35
CA ILE A 36 100.32 -34.75 -71.31
C ILE A 36 101.13 -34.55 -72.59
N ASN A 37 101.77 -35.61 -73.07
CA ASN A 37 102.59 -35.59 -74.28
C ASN A 37 101.93 -36.41 -75.39
N ASN A 38 101.66 -35.77 -76.53
CA ASN A 38 101.13 -36.39 -77.74
C ASN A 38 102.09 -36.17 -78.91
N PHE A 39 102.11 -37.08 -79.89
CA PHE A 39 103.03 -37.01 -81.02
C PHE A 39 102.26 -36.95 -82.35
N THR A 40 102.81 -36.21 -83.31
CA THR A 40 102.27 -36.11 -84.68
C THR A 40 103.39 -35.98 -85.71
N SER A 41 103.12 -36.33 -86.97
CA SER A 41 103.98 -36.01 -88.12
C SER A 41 103.61 -34.67 -88.78
N ASP A 42 102.40 -34.16 -88.54
CA ASP A 42 101.87 -32.97 -89.19
C ASP A 42 102.26 -31.68 -88.47
N THR A 43 102.28 -30.55 -89.18
CA THR A 43 102.51 -29.20 -88.61
C THR A 43 101.31 -28.59 -87.88
N SER A 44 100.31 -29.41 -87.56
CA SER A 44 99.15 -29.00 -86.77
C SER A 44 98.63 -30.15 -85.92
N TYR A 45 98.02 -29.81 -84.79
CA TYR A 45 97.39 -30.78 -83.91
C TYR A 45 96.15 -30.18 -83.26
N ASN A 46 95.12 -30.99 -83.02
CA ASN A 46 93.90 -30.57 -82.34
C ASN A 46 93.83 -31.27 -80.98
N ILE A 47 94.14 -30.54 -79.92
CA ILE A 47 94.07 -31.06 -78.56
C ILE A 47 92.61 -31.03 -78.13
N SER A 48 91.98 -32.19 -77.96
CA SER A 48 90.58 -32.34 -77.54
C SER A 48 90.48 -32.81 -76.09
N GLY A 49 89.27 -32.71 -75.51
CA GLY A 49 89.03 -33.11 -74.12
C GLY A 49 89.57 -32.11 -73.08
N LEU A 50 89.83 -30.87 -73.48
CA LEU A 50 90.26 -29.80 -72.58
C LEU A 50 89.11 -29.26 -71.74
N ASP A 51 89.43 -28.75 -70.56
CA ASP A 51 88.50 -28.06 -69.66
C ASP A 51 88.06 -26.71 -70.25
N VAL A 52 86.90 -26.21 -69.83
CA VAL A 52 86.30 -24.96 -70.33
C VAL A 52 86.97 -23.75 -69.67
N TYR A 53 87.12 -22.65 -70.41
CA TYR A 53 87.67 -21.36 -69.92
C TYR A 53 88.98 -21.47 -69.10
N THR A 54 89.80 -22.48 -69.41
CA THR A 54 90.99 -22.85 -68.63
C THR A 54 92.23 -22.50 -69.43
N ASP A 55 93.22 -21.88 -68.78
CA ASP A 55 94.51 -21.59 -69.39
C ASP A 55 95.31 -22.88 -69.52
N TYR A 56 95.69 -23.25 -70.73
CA TYR A 56 96.65 -24.32 -70.98
C TYR A 56 97.97 -23.73 -71.43
N ASN A 57 99.07 -24.17 -70.81
CA ASN A 57 100.38 -24.03 -71.42
C ASN A 57 100.53 -25.17 -72.43
N VAL A 58 100.70 -24.82 -73.70
CA VAL A 58 100.85 -25.78 -74.80
C VAL A 58 102.22 -25.56 -75.43
N SER A 59 103.01 -26.61 -75.45
CA SER A 59 104.42 -26.58 -75.84
C SER A 59 104.67 -27.55 -76.99
N VAL A 60 105.42 -27.16 -78.01
CA VAL A 60 105.74 -28.02 -79.17
C VAL A 60 107.25 -28.07 -79.37
N ALA A 61 107.77 -29.28 -79.60
CA ALA A 61 109.17 -29.52 -79.96
C ALA A 61 109.26 -30.50 -81.12
N ALA A 62 110.10 -30.21 -82.12
CA ALA A 62 110.49 -31.21 -83.12
C ALA A 62 111.32 -32.33 -82.48
N TYR A 63 111.22 -33.56 -82.99
CA TYR A 63 112.08 -34.67 -82.57
C TYR A 63 112.67 -35.43 -83.76
N THR A 64 113.88 -35.93 -83.55
CA THR A 64 114.62 -36.77 -84.50
C THR A 64 114.87 -38.14 -83.87
N SER A 65 115.61 -39.02 -84.54
CA SER A 65 116.06 -40.29 -83.97
C SER A 65 116.98 -40.14 -82.74
N ALA A 66 117.52 -38.94 -82.48
CA ALA A 66 118.35 -38.65 -81.31
C ALA A 66 117.55 -38.21 -80.07
N GLY A 67 116.30 -37.74 -80.24
CA GLY A 67 115.46 -37.26 -79.14
C GLY A 67 114.62 -36.02 -79.49
N THR A 68 113.91 -35.49 -78.49
CA THR A 68 113.12 -34.25 -78.58
C THR A 68 114.00 -33.02 -78.41
N GLY A 69 113.83 -32.02 -79.27
CA GLY A 69 114.52 -30.72 -79.21
C GLY A 69 113.96 -29.79 -78.12
N PRO A 70 114.35 -28.50 -78.12
CA PRO A 70 113.77 -27.51 -77.23
C PRO A 70 112.27 -27.31 -77.55
N PHE A 71 111.47 -27.11 -76.51
CA PHE A 71 110.06 -26.75 -76.63
C PHE A 71 109.89 -25.24 -76.79
N ASP A 72 109.11 -24.83 -77.79
CA ASP A 72 108.47 -23.51 -77.81
C ASP A 72 107.10 -23.59 -77.13
N SER A 73 106.73 -22.59 -76.34
CA SER A 73 105.60 -22.67 -75.39
C SER A 73 104.65 -21.47 -75.51
N VAL A 74 103.35 -21.73 -75.60
CA VAL A 74 102.32 -20.70 -75.63
C VAL A 74 101.20 -20.99 -74.63
N ILE A 75 100.83 -19.98 -73.84
CA ILE A 75 99.65 -20.04 -72.98
C ILE A 75 98.43 -19.58 -73.78
N ARG A 76 97.38 -20.41 -73.81
CA ARG A 76 96.09 -20.07 -74.41
C ARG A 76 94.95 -20.57 -73.53
N ARG A 77 93.95 -19.71 -73.32
CA ARG A 77 92.68 -20.09 -72.69
C ARG A 77 91.79 -20.81 -73.70
N THR A 78 91.12 -21.86 -73.27
CA THR A 78 89.97 -22.40 -74.03
C THR A 78 88.81 -21.41 -74.04
N ASP A 79 87.95 -21.48 -75.05
CA ASP A 79 86.76 -20.62 -75.10
C ASP A 79 85.86 -20.83 -73.87
N SER A 80 85.11 -19.77 -73.52
CA SER A 80 84.02 -19.85 -72.55
C SER A 80 82.81 -20.61 -73.11
N THR A 81 81.98 -21.13 -72.22
CA THR A 81 80.60 -21.55 -72.52
C THR A 81 79.62 -20.82 -71.60
N VAL A 82 78.34 -21.19 -71.67
CA VAL A 82 77.36 -20.78 -70.66
C VAL A 82 77.65 -21.46 -69.30
N PRO A 83 77.27 -20.84 -68.16
CA PRO A 83 77.41 -21.44 -66.83
C PRO A 83 76.57 -22.69 -66.60
N THR A 84 76.91 -23.45 -65.55
CA THR A 84 75.95 -24.35 -64.90
C THR A 84 74.88 -23.54 -64.14
N SER A 85 73.86 -24.21 -63.58
CA SER A 85 72.84 -23.54 -62.77
C SER A 85 73.42 -22.98 -61.45
N PRO A 86 72.88 -21.85 -60.94
CA PRO A 86 73.07 -21.44 -59.55
C PRO A 86 72.50 -22.48 -58.58
N SER A 87 73.11 -22.61 -57.40
CA SER A 87 72.70 -23.57 -56.35
C SER A 87 72.19 -22.85 -55.10
N ASP A 88 71.60 -23.63 -54.18
CA ASP A 88 71.14 -23.16 -52.85
C ASP A 88 70.25 -21.90 -52.90
N VAL A 89 69.40 -21.82 -53.93
CA VAL A 89 68.43 -20.71 -54.08
C VAL A 89 67.43 -20.78 -52.93
N SER A 90 67.38 -19.71 -52.15
CA SER A 90 66.59 -19.57 -50.92
C SER A 90 66.00 -18.17 -50.85
N TYR A 91 65.05 -17.95 -49.93
CA TYR A 91 64.44 -16.64 -49.72
C TYR A 91 64.15 -16.36 -48.25
N ILE A 92 63.99 -15.08 -47.95
CA ILE A 92 63.33 -14.58 -46.74
C ILE A 92 62.27 -13.54 -47.14
N ASN A 93 61.15 -13.48 -46.42
CA ASN A 93 60.21 -12.39 -46.57
C ASN A 93 60.76 -11.13 -45.90
N ILE A 94 60.59 -9.99 -46.58
CA ILE A 94 60.97 -8.66 -46.07
C ILE A 94 59.69 -7.87 -45.70
N SER A 95 58.59 -8.10 -46.43
CA SER A 95 57.25 -7.62 -46.10
C SER A 95 56.19 -8.48 -46.81
N SER A 96 54.91 -8.14 -46.62
CA SER A 96 53.79 -8.70 -47.38
C SER A 96 53.87 -8.46 -48.89
N THR A 97 54.70 -7.51 -49.36
CA THR A 97 54.84 -7.17 -50.79
C THR A 97 56.29 -7.25 -51.29
N SER A 98 57.22 -7.81 -50.50
CA SER A 98 58.62 -7.96 -50.91
C SER A 98 59.36 -9.13 -50.26
N ILE A 99 60.23 -9.77 -51.04
CA ILE A 99 61.05 -10.91 -50.62
C ILE A 99 62.51 -10.69 -51.04
N GLU A 100 63.46 -11.12 -50.22
CA GLU A 100 64.87 -11.20 -50.62
C GLU A 100 65.20 -12.63 -51.05
N VAL A 101 65.61 -12.79 -52.30
CA VAL A 101 66.07 -14.08 -52.86
C VAL A 101 67.59 -14.10 -52.82
N SER A 102 68.18 -15.19 -52.34
CA SER A 102 69.63 -15.40 -52.23
C SER A 102 70.03 -16.72 -52.87
N TRP A 103 71.21 -16.79 -53.49
CA TRP A 103 71.71 -17.99 -54.16
C TRP A 103 73.23 -18.11 -54.07
N ASN A 104 73.74 -19.34 -54.19
CA ASN A 104 75.16 -19.58 -54.38
C ASN A 104 75.53 -19.51 -55.88
N PRO A 105 76.71 -18.96 -56.23
CA PRO A 105 77.22 -18.99 -57.61
C PRO A 105 77.27 -20.41 -58.19
N PRO A 106 77.12 -20.58 -59.52
CA PRO A 106 77.33 -21.85 -60.19
C PRO A 106 78.69 -22.47 -59.86
N THR A 107 78.72 -23.77 -59.59
CA THR A 107 79.96 -24.54 -59.34
C THR A 107 80.97 -24.36 -60.46
N ASP A 108 80.51 -24.44 -61.71
CA ASP A 108 81.33 -24.26 -62.91
C ASP A 108 80.78 -23.07 -63.74
N PHE A 109 81.38 -21.90 -63.54
CA PHE A 109 80.94 -20.68 -64.24
C PHE A 109 81.27 -20.70 -65.75
N ASN A 110 82.28 -21.47 -66.17
CA ASN A 110 82.66 -21.66 -67.57
C ASN A 110 83.01 -20.38 -68.37
N GLY A 111 83.28 -19.28 -67.69
CA GLY A 111 83.58 -17.97 -68.30
C GLY A 111 83.71 -16.86 -67.25
N PRO A 112 83.84 -15.59 -67.66
CA PRO A 112 83.68 -14.44 -66.76
C PRO A 112 82.24 -14.33 -66.25
N ASN A 113 82.06 -13.84 -65.02
CA ASN A 113 80.73 -13.54 -64.48
C ASN A 113 80.17 -12.25 -65.08
N GLU A 114 79.21 -12.38 -65.99
CA GLU A 114 78.47 -11.28 -66.63
C GLU A 114 77.09 -11.03 -65.96
N GLY A 115 76.89 -11.60 -64.77
CA GLY A 115 75.74 -11.37 -63.89
C GLY A 115 74.69 -12.47 -63.88
N TYR A 116 73.65 -12.24 -63.08
CA TYR A 116 72.50 -13.12 -62.88
C TYR A 116 71.20 -12.44 -63.34
N VAL A 117 70.20 -13.22 -63.73
CA VAL A 117 68.82 -12.74 -63.91
C VAL A 117 67.91 -13.64 -63.08
N ILE A 118 66.98 -13.03 -62.36
CA ILE A 118 65.92 -13.72 -61.64
C ILE A 118 64.65 -13.61 -62.49
N THR A 119 63.98 -14.73 -62.71
CA THR A 119 62.65 -14.79 -63.36
C THR A 119 61.64 -15.28 -62.34
N TYR A 120 60.52 -14.55 -62.20
CA TYR A 120 59.47 -14.85 -61.23
C TYR A 120 58.07 -14.70 -61.83
N ILE A 121 57.14 -15.56 -61.40
CA ILE A 121 55.74 -15.61 -61.89
C ILE A 121 54.81 -16.09 -60.77
N ARG A 122 53.62 -15.48 -60.65
CA ARG A 122 52.57 -15.87 -59.69
C ARG A 122 51.95 -17.21 -60.13
N LEU A 123 51.85 -18.17 -59.21
CA LEU A 123 51.56 -19.57 -59.57
C LEU A 123 50.11 -19.84 -59.97
N GLU A 124 49.15 -19.07 -59.45
CA GLU A 124 47.72 -19.25 -59.73
C GLU A 124 47.17 -18.25 -60.78
N SER A 125 48.05 -17.62 -61.57
CA SER A 125 47.65 -16.58 -62.53
C SER A 125 48.30 -16.77 -63.90
N ASP A 126 47.54 -16.53 -64.98
CA ASP A 126 48.01 -16.49 -66.38
C ASP A 126 48.92 -15.25 -66.68
N THR A 127 49.53 -14.65 -65.65
CA THR A 127 50.45 -13.51 -65.78
C THR A 127 51.73 -13.87 -66.53
N GLU A 128 52.25 -12.93 -67.32
CA GLU A 128 53.58 -13.09 -67.93
C GLU A 128 54.68 -13.17 -66.87
N SER A 129 55.71 -13.97 -67.13
CA SER A 129 56.87 -14.09 -66.24
C SER A 129 57.69 -12.80 -66.21
N MET A 130 57.81 -12.20 -65.04
CA MET A 130 58.64 -11.02 -64.81
C MET A 130 60.11 -11.43 -64.70
N SER A 131 61.04 -10.59 -65.18
CA SER A 131 62.48 -10.83 -65.06
C SER A 131 63.24 -9.57 -64.68
N THR A 132 64.30 -9.75 -63.89
CA THR A 132 65.16 -8.63 -63.46
C THR A 132 66.11 -8.19 -64.59
N ASN A 133 66.68 -6.99 -64.44
CA ASN A 133 67.91 -6.65 -65.14
C ASN A 133 69.07 -7.57 -64.67
N ARG A 134 70.21 -7.56 -65.37
CA ARG A 134 71.42 -8.28 -64.95
C ARG A 134 71.93 -7.76 -63.60
N LEU A 135 72.07 -8.68 -62.65
CA LEU A 135 72.48 -8.45 -61.27
C LEU A 135 73.93 -8.89 -61.07
N THR A 136 74.72 -8.14 -60.30
CA THR A 136 76.13 -8.49 -60.00
C THR A 136 76.33 -9.16 -58.65
N GLY A 137 75.37 -9.02 -57.73
CA GLY A 137 75.36 -9.68 -56.42
C GLY A 137 74.78 -11.10 -56.46
N THR A 138 74.75 -11.75 -55.28
CA THR A 138 74.18 -13.09 -55.04
C THR A 138 72.92 -13.06 -54.16
N SER A 139 72.37 -11.87 -53.90
CA SER A 139 71.02 -11.68 -53.38
C SER A 139 70.34 -10.49 -54.07
N PHE A 140 69.00 -10.45 -54.03
CA PHE A 140 68.19 -9.37 -54.58
C PHE A 140 66.81 -9.32 -53.93
N VAL A 141 66.31 -8.11 -53.67
CA VAL A 141 64.96 -7.88 -53.17
C VAL A 141 64.00 -7.70 -54.34
N ILE A 142 63.00 -8.57 -54.44
CA ILE A 142 61.87 -8.42 -55.37
C ILE A 142 60.79 -7.64 -54.62
N GLU A 143 60.39 -6.49 -55.17
CA GLU A 143 59.41 -5.57 -54.59
C GLU A 143 58.13 -5.50 -55.45
N ASN A 144 57.06 -4.95 -54.88
CA ASN A 144 55.75 -4.80 -55.51
C ASN A 144 55.11 -6.16 -55.89
N LEU A 145 55.29 -7.15 -55.02
CA LEU A 145 54.56 -8.42 -55.07
C LEU A 145 53.17 -8.26 -54.44
N GLU A 146 52.25 -9.12 -54.84
CA GLU A 146 50.92 -9.22 -54.23
C GLU A 146 51.00 -9.87 -52.84
N LYS A 147 50.03 -9.54 -51.99
CA LYS A 147 50.02 -9.89 -50.57
C LYS A 147 49.49 -11.30 -50.33
N TYR A 148 50.21 -12.08 -49.52
CA TYR A 148 49.88 -13.48 -49.23
C TYR A 148 49.68 -14.34 -50.49
N GLU A 149 50.56 -14.16 -51.47
CA GLU A 149 50.47 -14.79 -52.80
C GLU A 149 51.66 -15.69 -53.09
N GLN A 150 51.40 -16.80 -53.79
CA GLN A 150 52.42 -17.80 -54.07
C GLN A 150 53.10 -17.53 -55.41
N TYR A 151 54.41 -17.33 -55.37
CA TYR A 151 55.24 -17.13 -56.55
C TYR A 151 56.16 -18.33 -56.77
N SER A 152 56.59 -18.48 -58.01
CA SER A 152 57.70 -19.34 -58.41
C SER A 152 58.84 -18.47 -58.93
N VAL A 153 60.07 -18.82 -58.53
CA VAL A 153 61.28 -18.04 -58.75
C VAL A 153 62.38 -18.95 -59.28
N THR A 154 63.09 -18.49 -60.30
CA THR A 154 64.28 -19.17 -60.85
C THR A 154 65.40 -18.17 -61.06
N VAL A 155 66.65 -18.61 -60.91
CA VAL A 155 67.85 -17.78 -61.11
C VAL A 155 68.70 -18.38 -62.23
N VAL A 156 69.17 -17.53 -63.14
CA VAL A 156 70.02 -17.90 -64.28
C VAL A 156 71.31 -17.08 -64.22
N ALA A 157 72.47 -17.73 -64.35
CA ALA A 157 73.77 -17.06 -64.48
C ALA A 157 74.16 -16.83 -65.96
N PHE A 158 74.95 -15.80 -66.26
CA PHE A 158 75.36 -15.45 -67.62
C PHE A 158 76.87 -15.31 -67.78
N THR A 159 77.38 -15.75 -68.93
CA THR A 159 78.71 -15.39 -69.47
C THR A 159 78.56 -14.53 -70.72
N ASP A 160 79.68 -14.21 -71.36
CA ASP A 160 79.75 -13.60 -72.69
C ASP A 160 79.09 -14.47 -73.79
N LYS A 161 78.86 -15.76 -73.52
CA LYS A 161 78.18 -16.69 -74.44
C LYS A 161 76.65 -16.76 -74.24
N GLY A 162 76.11 -16.19 -73.17
CA GLY A 162 74.67 -16.16 -72.90
C GLY A 162 74.25 -16.82 -71.57
N PRO A 163 72.95 -17.13 -71.40
CA PRO A 163 72.41 -17.74 -70.19
C PRO A 163 72.83 -19.19 -70.01
N GLY A 164 73.17 -19.55 -68.77
CA GLY A 164 73.32 -20.93 -68.31
C GLY A 164 71.98 -21.64 -68.10
N ALA A 165 72.04 -22.81 -67.45
CA ALA A 165 70.83 -23.48 -66.97
C ALA A 165 70.17 -22.67 -65.85
N SER A 166 68.83 -22.69 -65.78
CA SER A 166 68.10 -22.19 -64.61
C SER A 166 68.39 -23.04 -63.39
N SER A 167 68.33 -22.42 -62.21
CA SER A 167 68.17 -23.13 -60.94
C SER A 167 66.90 -24.00 -60.95
N ASP A 168 66.79 -24.90 -59.98
CA ASP A 168 65.51 -25.47 -59.61
C ASP A 168 64.50 -24.36 -59.25
N VAL A 169 63.22 -24.65 -59.44
CA VAL A 169 62.13 -23.70 -59.18
C VAL A 169 61.91 -23.57 -57.68
N LEU A 170 62.25 -22.41 -57.12
CA LEU A 170 61.94 -22.08 -55.73
C LEU A 170 60.50 -21.56 -55.68
N SER A 171 59.65 -22.18 -54.85
CA SER A 171 58.33 -21.63 -54.56
C SER A 171 58.35 -20.85 -53.24
N VAL A 172 57.74 -19.67 -53.27
CA VAL A 172 57.76 -18.68 -52.19
C VAL A 172 56.35 -18.17 -51.93
N LEU A 173 56.04 -17.77 -50.70
CA LEU A 173 54.77 -17.18 -50.29
C LEU A 173 55.07 -15.88 -49.55
N THR A 174 54.50 -14.77 -49.99
CA THR A 174 54.64 -13.48 -49.29
C THR A 174 53.92 -13.50 -47.95
N ASP A 175 54.37 -12.66 -47.00
CA ASP A 175 53.77 -12.61 -45.65
C ASP A 175 52.31 -12.13 -45.68
N GLU A 176 51.55 -12.48 -44.63
CA GLU A 176 50.23 -11.91 -44.39
C GLU A 176 50.28 -10.39 -44.17
N ASP A 177 49.14 -9.73 -44.40
CA ASP A 177 48.91 -8.31 -44.10
C ASP A 177 47.52 -8.14 -43.47
N LEU A 178 47.15 -6.89 -43.17
CA LEU A 178 45.80 -6.53 -42.76
C LEU A 178 44.80 -6.83 -43.91
N PRO A 179 43.65 -7.46 -43.62
CA PRO A 179 42.64 -7.74 -44.63
C PRO A 179 41.92 -6.47 -45.08
N GLY A 180 41.34 -6.52 -46.29
CA GLY A 180 40.38 -5.53 -46.77
C GLY A 180 39.06 -5.54 -45.97
N PRO A 181 38.12 -4.64 -46.30
CA PRO A 181 36.83 -4.58 -45.63
C PRO A 181 35.95 -5.77 -46.08
N PRO A 182 35.15 -6.37 -45.18
CA PRO A 182 34.15 -7.35 -45.56
C PRO A 182 33.19 -6.80 -46.62
N SER A 183 32.82 -7.64 -47.59
CA SER A 183 32.04 -7.24 -48.77
C SER A 183 30.55 -7.53 -48.61
N ASN A 184 29.69 -6.98 -49.48
CA ASN A 184 28.25 -7.21 -49.50
C ASN A 184 27.55 -7.04 -48.13
N VAL A 185 27.98 -6.06 -47.34
CA VAL A 185 27.38 -5.78 -46.03
C VAL A 185 25.94 -5.28 -46.23
N SER A 186 25.00 -5.83 -45.46
CA SER A 186 23.61 -5.38 -45.45
C SER A 186 22.96 -5.61 -44.09
N THR A 187 22.04 -4.73 -43.72
CA THR A 187 21.34 -4.71 -42.44
C THR A 187 19.84 -4.90 -42.59
N MET A 188 19.22 -5.39 -41.51
CA MET A 188 17.78 -5.40 -41.32
C MET A 188 17.47 -5.14 -39.85
N SER A 189 16.75 -4.06 -39.56
CA SER A 189 16.41 -3.67 -38.19
C SER A 189 15.04 -4.18 -37.73
N THR A 190 14.96 -4.50 -36.44
CA THR A 190 13.72 -4.57 -35.67
C THR A 190 13.64 -3.35 -34.75
N ASN A 191 12.75 -3.37 -33.76
CA ASN A 191 12.71 -2.30 -32.75
C ASN A 191 13.79 -2.42 -31.65
N THR A 192 14.49 -3.54 -31.51
CA THR A 192 15.52 -3.75 -30.48
C THR A 192 16.74 -4.55 -30.96
N SER A 193 16.79 -4.90 -32.24
CA SER A 193 17.89 -5.64 -32.84
C SER A 193 18.20 -5.18 -34.26
N ILE A 194 19.43 -5.40 -34.71
CA ILE A 194 19.84 -5.24 -36.11
C ILE A 194 20.55 -6.54 -36.52
N SER A 195 20.01 -7.20 -37.54
CA SER A 195 20.68 -8.33 -38.19
C SER A 195 21.56 -7.80 -39.31
N ILE A 196 22.86 -8.08 -39.23
CA ILE A 196 23.86 -7.73 -40.24
C ILE A 196 24.32 -9.01 -40.95
N THR A 197 24.44 -8.95 -42.28
CA THR A 197 24.97 -10.03 -43.11
C THR A 197 26.08 -9.49 -44.02
N TRP A 198 27.06 -10.31 -44.34
CA TRP A 198 28.23 -9.91 -45.13
C TRP A 198 28.82 -11.08 -45.92
N SER A 199 29.86 -10.81 -46.69
CA SER A 199 30.70 -11.76 -47.40
C SER A 199 32.18 -11.52 -47.02
N PRO A 200 33.09 -12.49 -47.26
CA PRO A 200 34.52 -12.28 -47.04
C PRO A 200 35.04 -11.00 -47.74
N PRO A 201 36.14 -10.39 -47.25
CA PRO A 201 36.87 -9.37 -48.00
C PRO A 201 37.28 -9.89 -49.38
N LEU A 202 37.26 -9.03 -50.39
CA LEU A 202 37.80 -9.35 -51.72
C LEU A 202 39.33 -9.52 -51.67
N ASP A 203 39.98 -8.73 -50.82
CA ASP A 203 41.43 -8.74 -50.58
C ASP A 203 41.71 -9.29 -49.16
N PRO A 204 41.69 -10.62 -48.93
CA PRO A 204 41.85 -11.20 -47.59
C PRO A 204 43.27 -11.03 -47.04
N ASN A 205 44.28 -10.92 -47.90
CA ASN A 205 45.70 -10.68 -47.57
C ASN A 205 46.32 -11.63 -46.52
N GLY A 206 45.72 -12.80 -46.29
CA GLY A 206 46.13 -13.74 -45.24
C GLY A 206 45.03 -14.72 -44.86
N LEU A 207 45.28 -15.57 -43.87
CA LEU A 207 44.27 -16.45 -43.29
C LEU A 207 43.37 -15.65 -42.34
N LEU A 208 42.08 -15.57 -42.68
CA LEU A 208 41.09 -14.90 -41.83
C LEU A 208 40.91 -15.66 -40.52
N LEU A 209 41.03 -14.97 -39.39
CA LEU A 209 40.88 -15.55 -38.05
C LEU A 209 39.48 -15.31 -37.48
N SER A 210 39.01 -14.07 -37.56
CA SER A 210 37.71 -13.63 -37.03
C SER A 210 37.20 -12.34 -37.70
N TYR A 211 35.93 -12.03 -37.51
CA TYR A 211 35.33 -10.71 -37.77
C TYR A 211 35.09 -9.98 -36.44
N SER A 212 35.32 -8.67 -36.42
CA SER A 212 35.01 -7.78 -35.30
C SER A 212 33.90 -6.81 -35.68
N ILE A 213 32.84 -6.74 -34.89
CA ILE A 213 31.72 -5.82 -35.09
C ILE A 213 31.71 -4.82 -33.92
N ASN A 214 31.88 -3.54 -34.23
CA ASN A 214 31.79 -2.42 -33.29
C ASN A 214 30.51 -1.62 -33.56
N VAL A 215 29.69 -1.37 -32.54
CA VAL A 215 28.43 -0.63 -32.66
C VAL A 215 28.43 0.57 -31.73
N THR A 216 28.14 1.74 -32.28
CA THR A 216 28.01 3.01 -31.56
C THR A 216 26.70 3.69 -31.91
N LEU A 217 26.13 4.49 -31.01
CA LEU A 217 25.06 5.42 -31.41
C LEU A 217 25.60 6.41 -32.45
N ASN A 218 24.80 6.65 -33.49
CA ASN A 218 25.08 7.72 -34.44
C ASN A 218 25.15 9.07 -33.73
N SER A 219 26.00 9.98 -34.23
CA SER A 219 26.24 11.31 -33.64
C SER A 219 24.96 12.11 -33.35
N THR A 220 23.91 11.95 -34.16
CA THR A 220 22.59 12.56 -33.99
C THR A 220 21.90 12.15 -32.67
N TYR A 221 22.09 10.90 -32.24
CA TYR A 221 21.43 10.34 -31.05
C TYR A 221 22.36 10.31 -29.84
N ALA A 222 23.68 10.22 -30.02
CA ALA A 222 24.68 10.16 -28.95
C ALA A 222 24.67 11.38 -28.01
N GLN A 223 24.12 12.52 -28.45
CA GLN A 223 23.95 13.72 -27.59
C GLN A 223 22.74 13.65 -26.65
N TYR A 224 21.80 12.72 -26.88
CA TYR A 224 20.54 12.59 -26.11
C TYR A 224 20.41 11.24 -25.40
N LEU A 225 21.02 10.19 -25.95
CA LEU A 225 20.93 8.82 -25.50
C LEU A 225 22.31 8.30 -25.11
N SER A 226 22.40 7.61 -23.97
CA SER A 226 23.59 6.86 -23.56
C SER A 226 23.49 5.42 -24.06
N PHE A 227 24.52 4.94 -24.75
CA PHE A 227 24.67 3.54 -25.16
C PHE A 227 26.14 3.16 -25.02
N ASP A 228 26.40 2.04 -24.36
CA ASP A 228 27.76 1.52 -24.23
C ASP A 228 28.20 0.87 -25.54
N VAL A 229 29.43 1.16 -25.98
CA VAL A 229 29.96 0.62 -27.25
C VAL A 229 29.97 -0.90 -27.21
N MET A 230 29.31 -1.53 -28.19
CA MET A 230 29.23 -2.98 -28.28
C MET A 230 30.30 -3.50 -29.24
N THR A 231 31.24 -4.31 -28.74
CA THR A 231 32.30 -4.96 -29.53
C THR A 231 32.12 -6.48 -29.49
N MET A 232 31.75 -7.08 -30.63
CA MET A 232 31.56 -8.52 -30.79
C MET A 232 32.67 -9.11 -31.65
N SER A 233 33.15 -10.30 -31.29
CA SER A 233 34.10 -11.08 -32.11
C SER A 233 33.44 -12.36 -32.60
N VAL A 234 33.47 -12.58 -33.91
CA VAL A 234 32.72 -13.60 -34.64
C VAL A 234 33.69 -14.48 -35.43
N SER A 235 33.46 -15.80 -35.47
CA SER A 235 34.36 -16.73 -36.16
C SER A 235 34.44 -16.47 -37.68
N GLN A 236 35.60 -16.72 -38.29
CA GLN A 236 35.87 -16.59 -39.73
C GLN A 236 34.84 -17.28 -40.67
N ASN A 237 34.13 -18.30 -40.18
CA ASN A 237 33.15 -19.08 -40.96
C ASN A 237 31.70 -18.59 -40.81
N ILE A 238 31.47 -17.48 -40.11
CA ILE A 238 30.15 -16.89 -39.87
C ILE A 238 30.03 -15.60 -40.69
N PHE A 239 28.91 -15.47 -41.40
CA PHE A 239 28.63 -14.39 -42.36
C PHE A 239 27.33 -13.62 -42.05
N SER A 240 26.75 -13.88 -40.88
CA SER A 240 25.59 -13.19 -40.36
C SER A 240 25.65 -13.11 -38.84
N TYR A 241 25.17 -12.00 -38.28
CA TYR A 241 25.10 -11.79 -36.83
C TYR A 241 23.91 -10.90 -36.50
N THR A 242 23.26 -11.15 -35.36
CA THR A 242 22.18 -10.27 -34.87
C THR A 242 22.65 -9.56 -33.62
N LEU A 243 22.71 -8.24 -33.71
CA LEU A 243 22.95 -7.32 -32.59
C LEU A 243 21.65 -7.20 -31.81
N PHE A 244 21.65 -7.50 -30.51
CA PHE A 244 20.48 -7.43 -29.63
C PHE A 244 20.59 -6.27 -28.64
N ASP A 245 19.56 -6.06 -27.82
CA ASP A 245 19.51 -5.07 -26.74
C ASP A 245 19.79 -3.61 -27.17
N LEU A 246 19.46 -3.29 -28.42
CA LEU A 246 19.52 -1.93 -28.96
C LEU A 246 18.31 -1.10 -28.50
N LEU A 247 18.52 0.19 -28.24
CA LEU A 247 17.44 1.14 -27.95
C LEU A 247 16.48 1.29 -29.15
N PRO A 248 15.15 1.30 -28.94
CA PRO A 248 14.17 1.53 -29.99
C PRO A 248 14.18 2.92 -30.61
N PHE A 249 13.84 2.98 -31.89
CA PHE A 249 13.81 4.18 -32.70
C PHE A 249 15.13 4.97 -32.65
N ALA A 250 16.28 4.31 -32.59
CA ALA A 250 17.60 4.95 -32.50
C ALA A 250 18.52 4.51 -33.64
N GLY A 251 19.31 5.45 -34.14
CA GLY A 251 20.31 5.23 -35.21
C GLY A 251 21.66 4.81 -34.65
N TYR A 252 22.26 3.81 -35.28
CA TYR A 252 23.55 3.24 -34.94
C TYR A 252 24.50 3.27 -36.13
N ASP A 253 25.78 3.51 -35.84
CA ASP A 253 26.87 3.31 -36.78
C ASP A 253 27.52 1.95 -36.43
N ILE A 254 27.56 1.04 -37.41
CA ILE A 254 28.04 -0.34 -37.28
C ILE A 254 29.31 -0.50 -38.11
N SER A 255 30.45 -0.73 -37.44
CA SER A 255 31.76 -0.93 -38.05
C SER A 255 32.16 -2.40 -38.00
N LEU A 256 32.23 -3.05 -39.16
CA LEU A 256 32.57 -4.46 -39.34
C LEU A 256 33.96 -4.62 -39.98
N GLN A 257 34.87 -5.34 -39.32
CA GLN A 257 36.26 -5.56 -39.74
C GLN A 257 36.58 -7.06 -39.81
N ALA A 258 37.43 -7.48 -40.74
CA ALA A 258 38.06 -8.81 -40.71
C ALA A 258 39.39 -8.77 -39.94
N SER A 259 39.96 -9.93 -39.61
CA SER A 259 41.29 -10.05 -38.99
C SER A 259 42.12 -11.19 -39.56
N THR A 260 43.42 -10.96 -39.71
CA THR A 260 44.48 -11.95 -40.03
C THR A 260 45.43 -12.11 -38.83
N SER A 261 46.53 -12.84 -38.95
CA SER A 261 47.54 -12.92 -37.88
C SER A 261 48.22 -11.57 -37.59
N VAL A 262 48.18 -10.63 -38.54
CA VAL A 262 48.76 -9.28 -38.42
C VAL A 262 47.88 -8.33 -37.61
N GLY A 263 46.55 -8.44 -37.73
CA GLY A 263 45.62 -7.59 -36.98
C GLY A 263 44.27 -7.37 -37.67
N LEU A 264 43.56 -6.32 -37.24
CA LEU A 264 42.26 -5.90 -37.77
C LEU A 264 42.42 -5.10 -39.07
N GLY A 265 41.66 -5.49 -40.09
CA GLY A 265 41.58 -4.83 -41.39
C GLY A 265 40.82 -3.52 -41.40
N THR A 266 40.64 -2.96 -42.59
CA THR A 266 39.80 -1.75 -42.77
C THR A 266 38.32 -2.05 -42.48
N PRO A 267 37.57 -1.12 -41.85
CA PRO A 267 36.16 -1.32 -41.54
C PRO A 267 35.25 -1.07 -42.76
N ALA A 268 34.24 -1.92 -42.92
CA ALA A 268 32.99 -1.54 -43.57
C ALA A 268 32.09 -0.86 -42.54
N ILE A 269 31.50 0.30 -42.87
CA ILE A 269 30.63 1.07 -41.96
C ILE A 269 29.24 1.17 -42.57
N GLU A 270 28.24 0.65 -41.85
CA GLU A 270 26.81 0.81 -42.18
C GLU A 270 26.10 1.63 -41.10
N THR A 271 25.12 2.44 -41.51
CA THR A 271 24.32 3.27 -40.60
C THR A 271 22.87 2.83 -40.64
N GLU A 272 22.31 2.40 -39.52
CA GLU A 272 20.97 1.78 -39.51
C GLU A 272 20.15 2.23 -38.30
N THR A 273 18.85 2.45 -38.48
CA THR A 273 17.93 2.89 -37.42
C THR A 273 16.96 1.78 -37.03
N THR A 274 16.83 1.53 -35.72
CA THR A 274 15.84 0.58 -35.18
C THR A 274 14.41 1.11 -35.36
N LEU A 275 13.46 0.20 -35.50
CA LEU A 275 12.04 0.54 -35.65
C LEU A 275 11.45 1.13 -34.36
N GLN A 276 10.30 1.80 -34.49
CA GLN A 276 9.54 2.29 -33.34
C GLN A 276 8.98 1.14 -32.50
N ALA A 277 8.87 1.36 -31.18
CA ALA A 277 8.15 0.51 -30.25
C ALA A 277 7.16 1.35 -29.43
N ALA A 278 6.25 0.71 -28.69
CA ALA A 278 5.39 1.42 -27.74
C ALA A 278 6.25 2.16 -26.67
N PRO A 279 5.80 3.29 -26.10
CA PRO A 279 6.61 4.06 -25.15
C PRO A 279 6.89 3.25 -23.87
N ALA A 280 8.15 3.23 -23.42
CA ALA A 280 8.61 2.43 -22.29
C ALA A 280 8.22 3.01 -20.92
N ALA A 281 7.83 4.28 -20.85
CA ALA A 281 7.41 4.92 -19.61
C ALA A 281 6.20 5.85 -19.83
N PRO A 282 5.25 5.89 -18.88
CA PRO A 282 4.19 6.90 -18.91
C PRO A 282 4.74 8.30 -18.61
N VAL A 283 3.88 9.31 -18.74
CA VAL A 283 4.19 10.69 -18.40
C VAL A 283 4.82 10.83 -17.01
N ALA A 284 5.78 11.73 -16.90
CA ALA A 284 6.48 12.04 -15.67
C ALA A 284 5.70 13.06 -14.85
N ASN A 285 5.79 12.97 -13.52
CA ASN A 285 5.15 13.88 -12.56
C ASN A 285 3.68 14.23 -12.91
N PRO A 286 2.79 13.24 -13.11
CA PRO A 286 1.38 13.52 -13.31
C PRO A 286 0.81 14.11 -12.00
N MET A 287 0.24 15.31 -12.09
CA MET A 287 -0.29 16.08 -10.98
C MET A 287 -1.70 16.56 -11.31
N ALA A 288 -2.52 16.72 -10.27
CA ALA A 288 -3.85 17.30 -10.38
C ALA A 288 -4.04 18.31 -9.24
N SER A 289 -4.52 19.52 -9.57
CA SER A 289 -4.83 20.56 -8.60
C SER A 289 -6.26 21.08 -8.82
N PRO A 290 -7.04 21.30 -7.75
CA PRO A 290 -8.40 21.80 -7.89
C PRO A 290 -8.36 23.29 -8.25
N VAL A 291 -9.13 23.67 -9.27
CA VAL A 291 -9.25 25.07 -9.74
C VAL A 291 -10.50 25.71 -9.16
N SER A 292 -11.58 24.93 -9.04
CA SER A 292 -12.84 25.33 -8.40
C SER A 292 -13.51 24.11 -7.77
N SER A 293 -14.75 24.27 -7.29
CA SER A 293 -15.59 23.13 -6.91
C SER A 293 -16.00 22.25 -8.11
N THR A 294 -15.87 22.74 -9.34
CA THR A 294 -16.33 22.05 -10.57
C THR A 294 -15.25 21.88 -11.64
N ALA A 295 -13.99 22.17 -11.33
CA ALA A 295 -12.88 22.06 -12.28
C ALA A 295 -11.55 21.68 -11.61
N VAL A 296 -10.77 20.87 -12.32
CA VAL A 296 -9.43 20.41 -11.93
C VAL A 296 -8.45 20.71 -13.06
N ASN A 297 -7.28 21.24 -12.73
CA ASN A 297 -6.15 21.33 -13.65
C ASN A 297 -5.31 20.05 -13.52
N VAL A 298 -5.15 19.32 -14.61
CA VAL A 298 -4.30 18.13 -14.70
C VAL A 298 -3.04 18.53 -15.46
N SER A 299 -1.86 18.25 -14.91
CA SER A 299 -0.58 18.60 -15.52
C SER A 299 0.42 17.45 -15.46
N TRP A 300 1.34 17.40 -16.43
CA TRP A 300 2.36 16.36 -16.53
C TRP A 300 3.57 16.84 -17.32
N LEU A 301 4.69 16.15 -17.16
CA LEU A 301 5.84 16.28 -18.04
C LEU A 301 5.87 15.09 -19.01
N PRO A 302 6.30 15.28 -20.27
CA PRO A 302 6.64 14.14 -21.12
C PRO A 302 7.73 13.29 -20.44
N PRO A 303 7.79 11.97 -20.70
CA PRO A 303 8.86 11.12 -20.18
C PRO A 303 10.22 11.53 -20.77
N ASN A 304 11.32 11.01 -20.21
CA ASN A 304 12.64 11.17 -20.81
C ASN A 304 12.66 10.62 -22.25
N LEU A 305 13.36 11.29 -23.18
CA LEU A 305 13.47 10.95 -24.60
C LEU A 305 13.85 9.48 -24.84
N SER A 306 14.68 8.90 -23.95
CA SER A 306 15.08 7.49 -23.97
C SER A 306 13.90 6.50 -23.88
N ASN A 307 12.75 6.95 -23.36
CA ASN A 307 11.59 6.10 -23.09
C ASN A 307 10.45 6.34 -24.09
N TRP A 308 10.60 7.26 -25.05
CA TRP A 308 9.56 7.58 -26.04
C TRP A 308 9.38 6.43 -27.05
N ASN A 309 10.47 5.73 -27.38
CA ASN A 309 10.54 4.63 -28.35
C ASN A 309 9.96 4.92 -29.75
N GLY A 310 9.63 6.18 -30.05
CA GLY A 310 8.89 6.59 -31.24
C GLY A 310 8.39 8.03 -31.13
N LEU A 311 7.58 8.43 -32.10
CA LEU A 311 7.00 9.79 -32.19
C LEU A 311 5.75 9.90 -31.33
N ILE A 312 5.74 10.79 -30.32
CA ILE A 312 4.53 11.03 -29.52
C ILE A 312 3.44 11.64 -30.40
N THR A 313 2.26 11.02 -30.43
CA THR A 313 1.13 11.43 -31.28
C THR A 313 0.05 12.20 -30.51
N ASN A 314 -0.33 11.74 -29.31
CA ASN A 314 -1.29 12.46 -28.45
C ASN A 314 -1.16 12.08 -26.95
N TYR A 315 -1.90 12.83 -26.13
CA TYR A 315 -2.23 12.45 -24.75
C TYR A 315 -3.75 12.25 -24.61
N THR A 316 -4.19 11.17 -23.98
CA THR A 316 -5.60 10.96 -23.61
C THR A 316 -5.74 10.97 -22.10
N ILE A 317 -6.61 11.83 -21.58
CA ILE A 317 -6.91 11.94 -20.15
C ILE A 317 -8.25 11.24 -19.90
N GLU A 318 -8.22 10.12 -19.20
CA GLU A 318 -9.42 9.46 -18.67
C GLU A 318 -9.63 9.91 -17.22
N TYR A 319 -10.87 10.19 -16.83
CA TYR A 319 -11.20 10.42 -15.43
C TYR A 319 -12.46 9.68 -14.98
N ARG A 320 -12.40 9.21 -13.73
CA ARG A 320 -13.49 8.48 -13.08
C ARG A 320 -13.58 8.87 -11.61
N THR A 321 -14.74 8.64 -11.02
CA THR A 321 -14.94 8.69 -9.57
C THR A 321 -15.40 7.33 -9.08
N ASN A 322 -15.14 7.03 -7.80
CA ASN A 322 -15.63 5.82 -7.13
C ASN A 322 -17.03 6.04 -6.50
N ASP A 323 -17.62 7.23 -6.68
CA ASP A 323 -18.96 7.54 -6.19
C ASP A 323 -20.02 6.84 -7.05
N GLU A 324 -20.73 5.87 -6.46
CA GLU A 324 -21.76 5.04 -7.12
C GLU A 324 -22.93 5.89 -7.68
N TYR A 325 -23.13 7.11 -7.18
CA TYR A 325 -24.19 8.01 -7.63
C TYR A 325 -23.81 8.85 -8.85
N ILE A 326 -22.54 8.85 -9.27
CA ILE A 326 -22.04 9.64 -10.40
C ILE A 326 -21.61 8.69 -11.53
N ARG A 327 -22.09 8.94 -12.76
CA ARG A 327 -21.74 8.10 -13.92
C ARG A 327 -20.24 8.23 -14.23
N PRO A 328 -19.49 7.11 -14.38
CA PRO A 328 -18.05 7.17 -14.62
C PRO A 328 -17.69 7.43 -16.09
N SER A 329 -16.40 7.77 -16.29
CA SER A 329 -15.65 7.84 -17.55
C SER A 329 -16.19 8.79 -18.63
N ILE A 330 -15.56 9.96 -18.73
CA ILE A 330 -15.46 10.73 -19.99
C ILE A 330 -13.98 10.77 -20.36
N GLU A 331 -13.65 10.37 -21.58
CA GLU A 331 -12.31 10.52 -22.14
C GLU A 331 -12.15 11.91 -22.75
N VAL A 332 -11.02 12.57 -22.46
CA VAL A 332 -10.63 13.85 -23.04
C VAL A 332 -9.30 13.68 -23.76
N THR A 333 -9.32 13.60 -25.08
CA THR A 333 -8.12 13.51 -25.91
C THR A 333 -7.56 14.90 -26.20
N ALA A 334 -6.27 15.10 -25.91
CA ALA A 334 -5.49 16.27 -26.27
C ALA A 334 -4.43 15.88 -27.32
N THR A 335 -4.60 16.35 -28.55
CA THR A 335 -3.61 16.17 -29.63
C THR A 335 -2.52 17.23 -29.55
N LEU A 336 -1.25 16.80 -29.57
CA LEU A 336 -0.09 17.69 -29.61
C LEU A 336 0.04 18.34 -30.99
N SER A 337 -0.09 19.67 -31.05
CA SER A 337 0.17 20.45 -32.27
C SER A 337 1.64 20.83 -32.45
N SER A 338 2.48 20.66 -31.42
CA SER A 338 3.87 21.12 -31.37
C SER A 338 4.89 20.19 -32.03
N PHE A 339 4.63 18.88 -32.11
CA PHE A 339 5.56 17.88 -32.67
C PHE A 339 5.21 17.42 -34.09
N ALA A 340 4.14 17.92 -34.69
CA ALA A 340 3.58 17.42 -35.95
C ALA A 340 4.36 17.80 -37.23
N ASN A 341 5.46 18.56 -37.13
CA ASN A 341 6.17 19.17 -38.26
C ASN A 341 7.70 18.92 -38.27
N SER A 342 8.20 17.89 -37.57
CA SER A 342 9.62 17.49 -37.61
C SER A 342 9.76 16.00 -37.87
N ASP A 343 10.56 15.61 -38.86
CA ASP A 343 10.83 14.21 -39.19
C ASP A 343 11.54 13.45 -38.04
N ASP A 344 12.22 14.17 -37.12
CA ASP A 344 12.61 13.66 -35.80
C ASP A 344 12.42 14.74 -34.70
N PRO A 345 11.52 14.54 -33.71
CA PRO A 345 11.30 15.46 -32.60
C PRO A 345 12.43 15.44 -31.58
N ARG A 346 13.38 14.51 -31.64
CA ARG A 346 14.63 14.58 -30.87
C ARG A 346 15.56 15.67 -31.38
N ALA A 347 15.40 16.10 -32.65
CA ALA A 347 16.07 17.29 -33.19
C ALA A 347 15.39 18.61 -32.78
N ALA A 348 14.20 18.57 -32.16
CA ALA A 348 13.53 19.77 -31.66
C ALA A 348 14.22 20.27 -30.38
N THR A 349 14.88 21.44 -30.46
CA THR A 349 15.73 22.04 -29.41
C THR A 349 14.96 22.59 -28.20
N THR A 350 13.71 22.18 -27.99
CA THR A 350 12.86 22.63 -26.89
C THR A 350 12.97 21.70 -25.67
N PRO A 351 13.23 22.21 -24.45
CA PRO A 351 13.18 21.39 -23.24
C PRO A 351 11.77 20.83 -23.02
N LEU A 352 11.68 19.67 -22.36
CA LEU A 352 10.43 19.01 -21.97
C LEU A 352 9.54 20.00 -21.17
N GLN A 353 8.54 20.60 -21.81
CA GLN A 353 7.67 21.58 -21.16
C GLN A 353 6.61 20.89 -20.30
N LEU A 354 6.13 21.60 -19.28
CA LEU A 354 5.00 21.16 -18.47
C LEU A 354 3.71 21.32 -19.28
N GLU A 355 3.13 20.19 -19.68
CA GLU A 355 1.82 20.14 -20.32
C GLU A 355 0.72 20.22 -19.26
N SER A 356 -0.40 20.86 -19.59
CA SER A 356 -1.56 20.91 -18.68
C SER A 356 -2.88 21.12 -19.40
N ILE A 357 -3.96 20.61 -18.82
CA ILE A 357 -5.33 20.77 -19.29
C ILE A 357 -6.28 20.96 -18.09
N ILE A 358 -7.18 21.94 -18.20
CA ILE A 358 -8.26 22.13 -17.23
C ILE A 358 -9.45 21.29 -17.67
N ILE A 359 -9.89 20.38 -16.80
CA ILE A 359 -11.10 19.56 -16.96
C ILE A 359 -12.24 20.27 -16.22
N PRO A 360 -13.23 20.86 -16.93
CA PRO A 360 -14.38 21.54 -16.32
C PRO A 360 -15.55 20.57 -16.09
N SER A 361 -16.64 21.09 -15.52
CA SER A 361 -17.94 20.40 -15.37
C SER A 361 -17.89 19.13 -14.52
N LEU A 362 -17.00 19.10 -13.53
CA LEU A 362 -16.92 18.08 -12.49
C LEU A 362 -17.91 18.38 -11.36
N HIS A 363 -18.26 17.37 -10.57
CA HIS A 363 -19.12 17.51 -9.38
C HIS A 363 -18.34 18.05 -8.17
N GLU A 364 -19.05 18.77 -7.31
CA GLU A 364 -18.53 19.45 -6.11
C GLU A 364 -18.17 18.50 -4.97
N PHE A 365 -16.99 18.69 -4.38
CA PHE A 365 -16.43 17.88 -3.30
C PHE A 365 -16.36 16.36 -3.57
N VAL A 366 -16.07 15.98 -4.82
CA VAL A 366 -15.96 14.59 -5.26
C VAL A 366 -14.50 14.21 -5.50
N ASN A 367 -14.12 13.02 -5.04
CA ASN A 367 -12.81 12.44 -5.30
C ASN A 367 -12.77 11.85 -6.72
N TYR A 368 -12.01 12.49 -7.60
CA TYR A 368 -11.75 12.04 -8.97
C TYR A 368 -10.35 11.43 -9.07
N SER A 369 -10.25 10.36 -9.85
CA SER A 369 -8.97 9.78 -10.28
C SER A 369 -8.76 10.04 -11.76
N PHE A 370 -7.63 10.66 -12.12
CA PHE A 370 -7.22 10.99 -13.48
C PHE A 370 -6.09 10.08 -13.95
N ILE A 371 -6.22 9.51 -15.15
CA ILE A 371 -5.20 8.67 -15.80
C ILE A 371 -4.77 9.38 -17.08
N ILE A 372 -3.49 9.69 -17.22
CA ILE A 372 -2.93 10.29 -18.43
C ILE A 372 -2.25 9.18 -19.25
N THR A 373 -2.79 8.92 -20.43
CA THR A 373 -2.28 7.94 -21.39
C THR A 373 -1.50 8.64 -22.47
N LEU A 374 -0.22 8.29 -22.60
CA LEU A 374 0.67 8.71 -23.68
C LEU A 374 0.55 7.70 -24.83
N SER A 375 0.46 8.19 -26.08
CA SER A 375 0.49 7.31 -27.26
C SER A 375 1.57 7.71 -28.29
N ASN A 376 2.00 6.71 -29.06
CA ASN A 376 2.72 6.86 -30.33
C ASN A 376 2.03 6.00 -31.41
N SER A 377 2.62 5.93 -32.61
CA SER A 377 2.08 5.15 -33.74
C SER A 377 2.03 3.62 -33.53
N ILE A 378 2.73 3.10 -32.52
CA ILE A 378 2.87 1.66 -32.25
C ILE A 378 2.04 1.22 -31.04
N GLY A 379 1.88 2.08 -30.04
CA GLY A 379 1.12 1.74 -28.83
C GLY A 379 1.01 2.89 -27.83
N GLN A 380 0.45 2.57 -26.66
CA GLN A 380 0.12 3.53 -25.62
C GLN A 380 0.50 3.02 -24.23
N ILE A 381 0.75 3.93 -23.30
CA ILE A 381 1.07 3.62 -21.90
C ILE A 381 0.45 4.66 -20.96
N SER A 382 -0.19 4.17 -19.89
CA SER A 382 -0.96 4.99 -18.96
C SER A 382 -0.20 5.30 -17.67
N SER A 383 -0.42 6.50 -17.13
CA SER A 383 0.05 6.86 -15.79
C SER A 383 -0.64 6.03 -14.71
N LEU A 384 -0.07 6.06 -13.49
CA LEU A 384 -0.88 5.73 -12.31
C LEU A 384 -2.00 6.76 -12.14
N PRO A 385 -3.14 6.40 -11.53
CA PRO A 385 -4.22 7.34 -11.27
C PRO A 385 -3.78 8.42 -10.28
N VAL A 386 -3.95 9.69 -10.66
CA VAL A 386 -3.79 10.85 -9.78
C VAL A 386 -5.12 11.15 -9.13
N HIS A 387 -5.18 11.10 -7.81
CA HIS A 387 -6.40 11.37 -7.04
C HIS A 387 -6.44 12.83 -6.58
N ILE A 388 -7.59 13.47 -6.75
CA ILE A 388 -7.84 14.81 -6.20
C ILE A 388 -9.33 14.99 -5.87
N VAL A 389 -9.61 15.75 -4.82
CA VAL A 389 -10.97 16.15 -4.46
C VAL A 389 -11.20 17.57 -4.99
N THR A 390 -12.32 17.79 -5.67
CA THR A 390 -12.76 19.15 -6.04
C THR A 390 -13.04 20.00 -4.78
N LEU A 391 -12.99 21.32 -4.89
CA LEU A 391 -13.22 22.18 -3.72
C LEU A 391 -14.65 22.02 -3.16
N GLU A 392 -14.81 22.30 -1.86
CA GLU A 392 -16.14 22.43 -1.26
C GLU A 392 -16.94 23.56 -1.93
N SER A 393 -18.26 23.44 -1.82
CA SER A 393 -19.26 24.46 -2.17
C SER A 393 -20.31 24.52 -1.05
N THR A 394 -21.30 25.40 -1.18
CA THR A 394 -22.48 25.38 -0.31
C THR A 394 -23.35 24.15 -0.62
N PRO A 395 -24.02 23.53 0.38
CA PRO A 395 -24.98 22.47 0.11
C PRO A 395 -26.05 22.89 -0.90
N SER A 396 -26.32 22.07 -1.91
CA SER A 396 -27.39 22.29 -2.90
C SER A 396 -28.76 21.85 -2.39
N GLY A 397 -28.80 20.89 -1.46
CA GLY A 397 -30.02 20.35 -0.88
C GLY A 397 -30.21 20.71 0.59
N PRO A 398 -31.47 20.83 1.07
CA PRO A 398 -31.77 21.15 2.46
C PRO A 398 -31.65 19.92 3.37
N PRO A 399 -31.58 20.14 4.71
CA PRO A 399 -31.82 19.10 5.71
C PRO A 399 -33.16 18.38 5.49
N LEU A 400 -33.16 17.07 5.78
CA LEU A 400 -34.30 16.17 5.60
C LEU A 400 -34.99 15.88 6.94
N ASP A 401 -36.15 15.21 6.91
CA ASP A 401 -36.85 14.69 8.10
C ASP A 401 -37.08 15.71 9.25
N VAL A 402 -37.21 16.99 8.91
CA VAL A 402 -37.44 18.05 9.89
C VAL A 402 -38.73 17.76 10.66
N SER A 403 -38.61 17.67 11.98
CA SER A 403 -39.65 17.23 12.90
C SER A 403 -39.62 18.07 14.18
N VAL A 404 -40.79 18.27 14.78
CA VAL A 404 -40.96 19.14 15.96
C VAL A 404 -41.80 18.42 17.00
N ILE A 405 -41.24 18.22 18.19
CA ILE A 405 -41.91 17.65 19.37
C ILE A 405 -42.06 18.79 20.38
N VAL A 406 -43.28 19.07 20.83
CA VAL A 406 -43.55 20.07 21.87
C VAL A 406 -43.58 19.35 23.21
N ASP A 407 -42.73 19.78 24.14
CA ASP A 407 -42.56 19.14 25.45
C ASP A 407 -43.28 19.90 26.58
N SER A 408 -43.49 21.21 26.42
CA SER A 408 -44.15 22.06 27.40
C SER A 408 -44.82 23.28 26.74
N PRO A 409 -45.54 24.14 27.48
CA PRO A 409 -46.12 25.38 26.96
C PRO A 409 -45.10 26.37 26.39
N SER A 410 -43.79 26.22 26.70
CA SER A 410 -42.74 27.15 26.25
C SER A 410 -41.49 26.47 25.66
N THR A 411 -41.51 25.14 25.46
CA THR A 411 -40.34 24.40 24.96
C THR A 411 -40.71 23.37 23.88
N ALA A 412 -39.85 23.25 22.86
CA ALA A 412 -39.98 22.23 21.83
C ALA A 412 -38.63 21.74 21.32
N ARG A 413 -38.48 20.43 21.14
CA ARG A 413 -37.36 19.78 20.47
C ARG A 413 -37.60 19.75 18.96
N ILE A 414 -36.67 20.33 18.21
CA ILE A 414 -36.61 20.32 16.74
C ILE A 414 -35.53 19.32 16.33
N SER A 415 -35.82 18.38 15.44
CA SER A 415 -34.84 17.38 14.96
C SER A 415 -34.88 17.21 13.45
N TRP A 416 -33.75 16.84 12.84
CA TRP A 416 -33.61 16.69 11.39
C TRP A 416 -32.55 15.63 11.02
N SER A 417 -32.62 15.16 9.78
CA SER A 417 -31.56 14.41 9.11
C SER A 417 -30.68 15.37 8.29
N PRO A 418 -29.37 15.09 8.12
CA PRO A 418 -28.52 15.85 7.18
C PRO A 418 -29.07 15.79 5.74
N PRO A 419 -28.65 16.72 4.84
CA PRO A 419 -28.95 16.63 3.41
C PRO A 419 -28.52 15.28 2.80
N MET A 420 -29.11 14.91 1.65
CA MET A 420 -28.66 13.75 0.87
C MET A 420 -27.16 13.88 0.57
N TYR A 421 -26.46 12.75 0.49
CA TYR A 421 -24.99 12.75 0.36
C TYR A 421 -24.50 13.58 -0.84
N ILE A 422 -25.11 13.41 -2.01
CA ILE A 422 -24.79 14.12 -3.25
C ILE A 422 -25.12 15.62 -3.22
N ASP A 423 -25.88 16.08 -2.23
CA ASP A 423 -26.34 17.47 -2.10
C ASP A 423 -25.54 18.29 -1.09
N ARG A 424 -24.55 17.68 -0.42
CA ARG A 424 -23.78 18.34 0.65
C ARG A 424 -22.69 19.25 0.11
N ASN A 425 -22.07 18.85 -1.00
CA ASN A 425 -20.99 19.57 -1.68
C ASN A 425 -19.81 19.95 -0.76
N GLY A 426 -19.62 19.24 0.36
CA GLY A 426 -18.65 19.55 1.40
C GLY A 426 -18.96 18.87 2.73
N ILE A 427 -18.13 19.12 3.74
CA ILE A 427 -18.37 18.64 5.11
C ILE A 427 -19.36 19.57 5.80
N ILE A 428 -20.48 19.03 6.31
CA ILE A 428 -21.44 19.83 7.08
C ILE A 428 -20.83 20.19 8.44
N VAL A 429 -20.54 21.48 8.63
CA VAL A 429 -19.91 22.04 9.84
C VAL A 429 -20.95 22.36 10.92
N ASN A 430 -22.09 22.93 10.52
CA ASN A 430 -23.18 23.28 11.43
C ASN A 430 -24.52 23.43 10.69
N TYR A 431 -25.58 23.71 11.45
CA TYR A 431 -26.90 24.07 10.95
C TYR A 431 -27.33 25.45 11.43
N THR A 432 -28.21 26.09 10.65
CA THR A 432 -28.98 27.27 11.07
C THR A 432 -30.46 26.89 11.18
N VAL A 433 -31.03 27.06 12.36
CA VAL A 433 -32.46 26.83 12.64
C VAL A 433 -33.16 28.18 12.68
N ARG A 434 -34.14 28.36 11.78
CA ARG A 434 -35.03 29.53 11.73
C ARG A 434 -36.37 29.16 12.35
N ILE A 435 -36.76 29.88 13.39
CA ILE A 435 -38.05 29.74 14.09
C ILE A 435 -38.85 31.04 13.92
N ILE A 436 -40.05 30.94 13.35
CA ILE A 436 -40.97 32.06 13.15
C ILE A 436 -42.17 31.84 14.06
N THR A 437 -42.26 32.57 15.17
CA THR A 437 -43.39 32.50 16.11
C THR A 437 -44.47 33.52 15.74
N THR A 438 -45.73 33.13 15.83
CA THR A 438 -46.90 33.99 15.56
C THR A 438 -47.79 34.05 16.80
N VAL A 439 -47.76 35.18 17.49
CA VAL A 439 -48.57 35.44 18.69
C VAL A 439 -49.62 36.47 18.32
N ARG A 440 -50.91 36.09 18.30
CA ARG A 440 -52.05 37.01 18.05
C ARG A 440 -51.90 37.87 16.78
N GLY A 441 -51.23 37.35 15.74
CA GLY A 441 -50.96 38.06 14.48
C GLY A 441 -49.66 38.87 14.46
N THR A 442 -48.95 39.01 15.58
CA THR A 442 -47.57 39.52 15.61
C THR A 442 -46.60 38.39 15.29
N ILE A 443 -45.75 38.59 14.29
CA ILE A 443 -44.75 37.62 13.84
C ILE A 443 -43.37 38.02 14.37
N ARG A 444 -42.62 37.06 14.92
CA ARG A 444 -41.21 37.22 15.33
C ARG A 444 -40.37 36.09 14.73
N GLU A 445 -39.35 36.46 13.95
CA GLU A 445 -38.32 35.53 13.45
C GLU A 445 -37.14 35.47 14.43
N THR A 446 -36.63 34.27 14.68
CA THR A 446 -35.40 34.00 15.43
C THR A 446 -34.54 33.02 14.64
N ASN A 447 -33.31 33.40 14.30
CA ASN A 447 -32.37 32.56 13.58
C ASN A 447 -31.23 32.15 14.51
N ILE A 448 -31.13 30.84 14.77
CA ILE A 448 -30.10 30.24 15.60
C ILE A 448 -29.08 29.61 14.66
N SER A 449 -27.91 30.25 14.53
CA SER A 449 -26.79 29.74 13.74
C SER A 449 -25.86 28.86 14.58
N ASN A 450 -24.92 28.16 13.90
CA ASN A 450 -23.88 27.34 14.52
C ASN A 450 -24.42 26.19 15.39
N VAL A 451 -25.62 25.67 15.10
CA VAL A 451 -26.16 24.51 15.81
C VAL A 451 -25.36 23.26 15.41
N SER A 452 -24.70 22.64 16.39
CA SER A 452 -23.94 21.41 16.21
C SER A 452 -24.82 20.18 16.44
N GLY A 453 -24.73 19.20 15.53
CA GLY A 453 -25.56 17.99 15.56
C GLY A 453 -26.90 18.15 14.85
N ASN A 454 -27.82 17.24 15.15
CA ASN A 454 -29.02 16.97 14.34
C ASN A 454 -30.34 17.37 15.05
N TYR A 455 -30.25 18.17 16.11
CA TYR A 455 -31.41 18.68 16.85
C TYR A 455 -31.11 20.02 17.52
N TYR A 456 -32.17 20.73 17.90
CA TYR A 456 -32.14 21.96 18.69
C TYR A 456 -33.30 21.94 19.70
N ASP A 457 -32.98 22.18 20.96
CA ASP A 457 -33.98 22.32 22.03
C ASP A 457 -34.33 23.80 22.18
N ALA A 458 -35.47 24.20 21.63
CA ALA A 458 -35.95 25.57 21.70
C ALA A 458 -36.62 25.84 23.06
N SER A 459 -36.08 26.81 23.81
CA SER A 459 -36.68 27.39 25.00
C SER A 459 -37.40 28.71 24.69
N ASP A 460 -38.11 29.25 25.69
CA ASP A 460 -38.69 30.59 25.68
C ASP A 460 -39.66 30.85 24.50
N LEU A 461 -40.28 29.78 24.00
CA LEU A 461 -41.35 29.89 23.00
C LEU A 461 -42.60 30.51 23.66
N PRO A 462 -43.32 31.40 22.96
CA PRO A 462 -44.57 31.95 23.47
C PRO A 462 -45.61 30.86 23.74
N GLN A 463 -46.35 30.99 24.84
CA GLN A 463 -47.35 30.01 25.26
C GLN A 463 -48.61 30.09 24.38
N PHE A 464 -49.18 28.93 24.03
CA PHE A 464 -50.33 28.81 23.13
C PHE A 464 -50.21 29.62 21.83
N ALA A 465 -49.05 29.52 21.17
CA ALA A 465 -48.73 30.23 19.94
C ALA A 465 -48.32 29.26 18.83
N SER A 466 -48.70 29.57 17.59
CA SER A 466 -48.21 28.83 16.43
C SER A 466 -46.80 29.27 16.07
N PHE A 467 -45.97 28.32 15.63
CA PHE A 467 -44.62 28.60 15.16
C PHE A 467 -44.24 27.70 13.99
N ASN A 468 -43.47 28.26 13.05
CA ASN A 468 -42.96 27.56 11.89
C ASN A 468 -41.45 27.42 12.00
N VAL A 469 -40.93 26.24 11.68
CA VAL A 469 -39.51 25.91 11.75
C VAL A 469 -38.97 25.56 10.37
N THR A 470 -37.81 26.10 10.03
CA THR A 470 -37.03 25.73 8.84
C THR A 470 -35.56 25.57 9.22
N VAL A 471 -34.86 24.58 8.67
CA VAL A 471 -33.45 24.32 8.99
C VAL A 471 -32.62 24.36 7.70
N ALA A 472 -31.43 24.96 7.74
CA ALA A 472 -30.45 24.94 6.66
C ALA A 472 -29.12 24.37 7.16
N ALA A 473 -28.40 23.64 6.31
CA ALA A 473 -27.06 23.11 6.59
C ALA A 473 -25.97 24.04 6.06
N ALA A 474 -24.80 24.10 6.71
CA ALA A 474 -23.65 24.87 6.25
C ALA A 474 -22.39 24.01 6.11
N THR A 475 -21.63 24.23 5.05
CA THR A 475 -20.24 23.76 4.88
C THR A 475 -19.26 24.83 5.35
N SER A 476 -17.95 24.60 5.18
CA SER A 476 -16.93 25.63 5.42
C SER A 476 -17.07 26.86 4.48
N VAL A 477 -17.76 26.68 3.34
CA VAL A 477 -17.98 27.71 2.31
C VAL A 477 -19.19 28.59 2.63
N GLY A 478 -20.27 28.01 3.16
CA GLY A 478 -21.47 28.77 3.53
C GLY A 478 -22.73 27.94 3.71
N LEU A 479 -23.85 28.66 3.89
CA LEU A 479 -25.18 28.11 4.17
C LEU A 479 -25.89 27.68 2.87
N GLY A 480 -26.39 26.44 2.85
CA GLY A 480 -27.27 25.91 1.80
C GLY A 480 -28.74 26.34 1.97
N PRO A 481 -29.67 25.75 1.20
CA PRO A 481 -31.08 26.11 1.27
C PRO A 481 -31.74 25.65 2.57
N TYR A 482 -32.79 26.38 2.97
CA TYR A 482 -33.66 26.00 4.07
C TYR A 482 -34.62 24.88 3.66
N SER A 483 -34.92 24.00 4.61
CA SER A 483 -35.96 22.97 4.52
C SER A 483 -37.35 23.58 4.25
N PRO A 484 -38.32 22.77 3.79
CA PRO A 484 -39.74 23.11 3.92
C PRO A 484 -40.09 23.47 5.38
N SER A 485 -41.06 24.38 5.54
CA SER A 485 -41.49 24.85 6.86
C SER A 485 -42.39 23.84 7.57
N VAL A 486 -42.01 23.44 8.77
CA VAL A 486 -42.83 22.60 9.66
C VAL A 486 -43.55 23.51 10.65
N SER A 487 -44.87 23.57 10.58
CA SER A 487 -45.72 24.35 11.50
C SER A 487 -46.16 23.51 12.69
N ASN A 488 -46.09 24.07 13.90
CA ASN A 488 -46.63 23.44 15.12
C ASN A 488 -47.19 24.52 16.08
N MET A 489 -47.75 24.12 17.21
CA MET A 489 -48.30 25.02 18.23
C MET A 489 -47.86 24.59 19.64
N THR A 490 -47.44 25.54 20.47
CA THR A 490 -47.12 25.27 21.88
C THR A 490 -48.37 24.92 22.69
N PHE A 491 -48.22 24.13 23.76
CA PHE A 491 -49.35 23.79 24.64
C PHE A 491 -49.92 25.04 25.34
N GLU A 492 -51.15 24.91 25.85
CA GLU A 492 -51.69 25.88 26.80
C GLU A 492 -50.83 25.94 28.06
N GLY A 493 -50.58 27.15 28.54
CA GLY A 493 -50.03 27.42 29.86
C GLY A 493 -51.04 28.12 30.76
N VAL A 494 -50.60 28.50 31.95
CA VAL A 494 -51.46 29.18 32.93
C VAL A 494 -51.62 30.66 32.57
N PRO A 495 -52.82 31.26 32.72
CA PRO A 495 -53.03 32.68 32.44
C PRO A 495 -52.22 33.61 33.33
N SER A 496 -51.94 34.81 32.82
CA SER A 496 -51.61 35.96 33.67
C SER A 496 -52.80 36.35 34.56
N ALA A 497 -52.56 37.21 35.54
CA ALA A 497 -53.63 37.77 36.35
C ALA A 497 -54.65 38.58 35.51
N PRO A 498 -55.95 38.49 35.82
CA PRO A 498 -56.95 39.52 35.49
C PRO A 498 -56.60 40.85 36.18
N ASP A 499 -56.44 41.94 35.41
CA ASP A 499 -56.02 43.25 35.92
C ASP A 499 -56.59 44.40 35.08
N PRO A 500 -57.31 45.40 35.65
CA PRO A 500 -57.62 45.57 37.07
C PRO A 500 -58.81 44.74 37.56
N VAL A 501 -58.71 44.28 38.81
CA VAL A 501 -59.85 43.87 39.64
C VAL A 501 -60.42 45.12 40.32
N ILE A 502 -61.73 45.33 40.23
CA ILE A 502 -62.42 46.51 40.77
C ILE A 502 -63.64 46.07 41.58
N VAL A 503 -63.68 46.42 42.86
CA VAL A 503 -64.75 46.06 43.79
C VAL A 503 -65.61 47.30 44.11
N LYS A 504 -66.92 47.18 43.89
CA LYS A 504 -67.89 48.25 44.13
C LYS A 504 -68.98 47.79 45.08
N ARG A 505 -69.25 48.58 46.13
CA ARG A 505 -70.35 48.31 47.07
C ARG A 505 -71.69 48.32 46.33
N ARG A 506 -72.55 47.33 46.58
CA ARG A 506 -73.94 47.30 46.08
C ARG A 506 -74.95 47.68 47.16
N ASN A 507 -74.82 47.12 48.35
CA ASN A 507 -75.59 47.52 49.54
C ASN A 507 -74.75 47.26 50.82
N ASP A 508 -75.36 47.09 51.97
CA ASP A 508 -74.70 46.75 53.26
C ASP A 508 -74.32 45.27 53.42
N THR A 509 -74.76 44.39 52.51
CA THR A 509 -74.60 42.93 52.56
C THR A 509 -74.13 42.31 51.23
N ALA A 510 -73.72 43.14 50.26
CA ALA A 510 -73.32 42.70 48.93
C ALA A 510 -72.35 43.65 48.22
N ILE A 511 -71.42 43.07 47.45
CA ILE A 511 -70.41 43.76 46.65
C ILE A 511 -70.40 43.22 45.22
N GLN A 512 -70.17 44.11 44.26
CA GLN A 512 -69.98 43.80 42.85
C GLN A 512 -68.48 43.78 42.56
N VAL A 513 -67.95 42.63 42.17
CA VAL A 513 -66.57 42.47 41.69
C VAL A 513 -66.61 42.53 40.16
N ASN A 514 -65.74 43.32 39.55
CA ASN A 514 -65.55 43.40 38.10
C ASN A 514 -64.06 43.18 37.79
N TRP A 515 -63.74 42.55 36.66
CA TRP A 515 -62.37 42.34 36.21
C TRP A 515 -62.27 42.38 34.68
N THR A 516 -61.06 42.50 34.14
CA THR A 516 -60.76 42.38 32.71
C THR A 516 -60.29 40.96 32.37
N ARG A 517 -60.21 40.62 31.08
CA ARG A 517 -59.52 39.38 30.68
C ARG A 517 -58.01 39.52 30.94
N PRO A 518 -57.31 38.42 31.31
CA PRO A 518 -55.85 38.39 31.37
C PRO A 518 -55.18 39.00 30.14
N ALA A 519 -54.17 39.84 30.35
CA ALA A 519 -53.37 40.41 29.27
C ALA A 519 -52.71 39.29 28.43
N GLU A 520 -52.21 38.26 29.10
CA GLU A 520 -51.65 37.04 28.53
C GLU A 520 -52.49 35.82 28.98
N PRO A 521 -53.50 35.40 28.18
CA PRO A 521 -54.35 34.26 28.50
C PRO A 521 -53.63 32.91 28.48
N ASN A 522 -52.54 32.81 27.71
CA ASN A 522 -51.70 31.61 27.53
C ASN A 522 -52.46 30.32 27.16
N GLY A 523 -53.71 30.42 26.69
CA GLY A 523 -54.59 29.32 26.37
C GLY A 523 -56.04 29.77 26.20
N ILE A 524 -56.96 28.81 26.08
CA ILE A 524 -58.40 29.09 26.13
C ILE A 524 -58.80 29.28 27.60
N ILE A 525 -59.22 30.50 27.96
CA ILE A 525 -59.78 30.76 29.29
C ILE A 525 -61.06 29.92 29.45
N LEU A 526 -61.10 29.09 30.49
CA LEU A 526 -62.23 28.23 30.84
C LEU A 526 -63.13 28.84 31.92
N GLY A 527 -62.60 29.77 32.72
CA GLY A 527 -63.34 30.46 33.77
C GLY A 527 -62.44 31.28 34.69
N TYR A 528 -63.01 31.76 35.79
CA TYR A 528 -62.32 32.55 36.81
C TYR A 528 -62.62 32.03 38.22
N LEU A 529 -61.64 32.02 39.12
CA LEU A 529 -61.85 31.87 40.56
C LEU A 529 -61.75 33.24 41.23
N ILE A 530 -62.73 33.56 42.07
CA ILE A 530 -62.73 34.75 42.93
C ILE A 530 -62.47 34.28 44.36
N TYR A 531 -61.41 34.80 44.95
CA TYR A 531 -61.03 34.58 46.34
C TYR A 531 -61.46 35.79 47.15
N TYR A 532 -62.15 35.59 48.27
CA TYR A 532 -62.40 36.69 49.20
C TYR A 532 -62.32 36.30 50.67
N ILE A 533 -61.83 37.25 51.48
CA ILE A 533 -61.77 37.13 52.94
C ILE A 533 -62.23 38.44 53.58
N GLY A 534 -63.09 38.32 54.59
CA GLY A 534 -63.59 39.41 55.40
C GLY A 534 -62.84 39.51 56.71
N THR A 535 -62.40 40.72 57.06
CA THR A 535 -61.73 41.02 58.32
C THR A 535 -62.55 42.02 59.12
N LYS A 536 -62.58 41.80 60.45
CA LYS A 536 -63.15 42.76 61.40
C LYS A 536 -62.06 43.33 62.28
N ASN A 537 -62.08 44.64 62.49
CA ASN A 537 -61.23 45.29 63.46
C ASN A 537 -61.92 45.21 64.83
N ASN A 538 -61.32 44.46 65.77
CA ASN A 538 -61.96 44.17 67.06
C ASN A 538 -61.55 45.14 68.17
N THR A 539 -60.40 45.80 68.05
CA THR A 539 -59.77 46.58 69.14
C THR A 539 -59.03 47.85 68.71
N GLY A 540 -59.03 48.19 67.41
CA GLY A 540 -58.30 49.32 66.85
C GLY A 540 -56.91 48.97 66.29
N THR A 541 -56.32 47.85 66.69
CA THR A 541 -55.02 47.36 66.18
C THR A 541 -54.98 45.87 65.81
N GLU A 542 -55.98 45.07 66.20
CA GLU A 542 -56.07 43.65 65.80
C GLU A 542 -57.27 43.40 64.88
N TYR A 543 -56.99 42.71 63.76
CA TYR A 543 -57.98 42.27 62.78
C TYR A 543 -58.15 40.75 62.88
N SER A 544 -59.38 40.27 63.03
CA SER A 544 -59.71 38.85 62.91
C SER A 544 -60.39 38.56 61.58
N ASN A 545 -59.96 37.51 60.88
CA ASN A 545 -60.70 36.94 59.76
C ASN A 545 -62.05 36.41 60.26
N ILE A 546 -63.17 36.91 59.72
CA ILE A 546 -64.52 36.52 60.13
C ILE A 546 -64.99 35.26 59.38
N ASN A 547 -64.37 34.98 58.23
CA ASN A 547 -64.54 33.77 57.45
C ASN A 547 -63.16 33.20 57.06
N VAL A 548 -63.13 31.89 56.79
CA VAL A 548 -62.04 31.27 56.03
C VAL A 548 -62.10 31.81 54.59
N LEU A 549 -60.97 31.80 53.87
CA LEU A 549 -60.90 32.21 52.46
C LEU A 549 -61.98 31.51 51.61
N ILE A 550 -62.95 32.27 51.10
CA ILE A 550 -64.04 31.72 50.28
C ILE A 550 -63.65 31.82 48.81
N ILE A 551 -63.85 30.72 48.08
CA ILE A 551 -63.54 30.59 46.66
C ILE A 551 -64.85 30.44 45.89
N ILE A 552 -65.10 31.34 44.93
CA ILE A 552 -66.24 31.28 44.01
C ILE A 552 -65.70 30.90 42.63
N ASN A 553 -66.22 29.83 42.03
CA ASN A 553 -65.89 29.44 40.67
C ASN A 553 -66.91 30.02 39.66
N VAL A 554 -66.42 30.83 38.72
CA VAL A 554 -67.18 31.42 37.61
C VAL A 554 -66.81 30.67 36.33
N THR A 555 -67.64 29.70 35.96
CA THR A 555 -67.37 28.73 34.87
C THR A 555 -67.75 29.24 33.48
N ASP A 556 -68.25 30.48 33.33
CA ASP A 556 -68.41 31.13 32.02
C ASP A 556 -67.22 32.07 31.79
N PRO A 557 -66.34 31.81 30.81
CA PRO A 557 -65.17 32.65 30.55
C PRO A 557 -65.51 34.02 29.96
N ASN A 558 -66.77 34.29 29.61
CA ASN A 558 -67.25 35.61 29.18
C ASN A 558 -67.77 36.48 30.32
N THR A 559 -68.04 35.89 31.49
CA THR A 559 -68.44 36.63 32.68
C THR A 559 -67.23 37.37 33.25
N LEU A 560 -67.28 38.70 33.21
CA LEU A 560 -66.25 39.64 33.70
C LEU A 560 -66.70 40.41 34.95
N SER A 561 -67.79 39.96 35.58
CA SER A 561 -68.36 40.59 36.76
C SER A 561 -69.19 39.61 37.59
N TYR A 562 -69.07 39.66 38.91
CA TYR A 562 -69.82 38.79 39.83
C TYR A 562 -70.35 39.57 41.04
N LEU A 563 -71.57 39.23 41.49
CA LEU A 563 -72.20 39.82 42.66
C LEU A 563 -72.07 38.86 43.85
N ILE A 564 -71.26 39.23 44.83
CA ILE A 564 -71.14 38.48 46.10
C ILE A 564 -72.18 39.05 47.07
N THR A 565 -73.01 38.19 47.65
CA THR A 565 -74.12 38.54 48.55
C THR A 565 -73.98 37.84 49.92
N ASN A 566 -74.88 38.14 50.86
CA ASN A 566 -74.88 37.62 52.23
C ASN A 566 -73.60 37.95 53.03
N LEU A 567 -72.94 39.06 52.68
CA LEU A 567 -71.77 39.56 53.38
C LEU A 567 -72.15 40.23 54.69
N LEU A 568 -71.27 40.14 55.68
CA LEU A 568 -71.46 40.72 56.99
C LEU A 568 -71.26 42.23 56.93
N ALA A 569 -72.21 42.95 57.53
CA ALA A 569 -72.08 44.35 57.89
C ALA A 569 -70.86 44.58 58.80
N ASP A 570 -70.25 45.77 58.71
CA ASP A 570 -69.10 46.16 59.54
C ASP A 570 -67.90 45.21 59.40
N THR A 571 -67.49 45.00 58.14
CA THR A 571 -66.44 44.06 57.70
C THR A 571 -65.69 44.62 56.48
N GLN A 572 -64.35 44.55 56.49
CA GLN A 572 -63.51 44.85 55.32
C GLN A 572 -63.23 43.56 54.55
N TYR A 573 -63.66 43.49 53.29
CA TYR A 573 -63.40 42.37 52.41
C TYR A 573 -62.21 42.66 51.50
N PHE A 574 -61.28 41.72 51.36
CA PHE A 574 -60.22 41.70 50.34
C PHE A 574 -60.60 40.67 49.27
N ILE A 575 -60.53 41.05 47.99
CA ILE A 575 -60.99 40.24 46.86
C ILE A 575 -59.88 40.15 45.79
N ASN A 576 -59.48 38.93 45.45
CA ASN A 576 -58.56 38.66 44.34
C ASN A 576 -59.26 37.78 43.29
N VAL A 577 -58.87 37.90 42.02
CA VAL A 577 -59.40 37.08 40.92
C VAL A 577 -58.25 36.41 40.16
N THR A 578 -58.41 35.13 39.80
CA THR A 578 -57.53 34.39 38.89
C THR A 578 -58.34 33.86 37.72
N ALA A 579 -57.78 33.81 36.51
CA ALA A 579 -58.33 33.00 35.43
C ALA A 579 -57.75 31.57 35.45
N TYR A 580 -58.39 30.61 34.78
CA TYR A 580 -57.82 29.27 34.54
C TYR A 580 -58.01 28.78 33.10
N THR A 581 -57.06 27.98 32.62
CA THR A 581 -57.04 27.28 31.32
C THR A 581 -57.09 25.77 31.54
N SER A 582 -56.97 24.96 30.48
CA SER A 582 -56.80 23.50 30.63
C SER A 582 -55.50 23.13 31.36
N ALA A 583 -54.49 24.02 31.35
CA ALA A 583 -53.20 23.85 32.01
C ALA A 583 -53.22 24.15 33.52
N GLY A 584 -54.24 24.83 34.03
CA GLY A 584 -54.42 25.10 35.45
C GLY A 584 -54.72 26.56 35.79
N LEU A 585 -54.50 26.91 37.07
CA LEU A 585 -54.79 28.22 37.65
C LEU A 585 -53.71 29.24 37.31
N GLY A 586 -54.15 30.40 36.83
CA GLY A 586 -53.32 31.57 36.55
C GLY A 586 -52.87 32.32 37.80
N ALA A 587 -51.98 33.28 37.60
CA ALA A 587 -51.45 34.11 38.68
C ALA A 587 -52.57 34.91 39.39
N VAL A 588 -52.44 35.06 40.71
CA VAL A 588 -53.31 35.91 41.53
C VAL A 588 -52.86 37.36 41.35
N GLY A 589 -53.72 38.22 40.80
CA GLY A 589 -53.43 39.65 40.66
C GLY A 589 -53.52 40.42 41.97
N ASP A 590 -53.06 41.67 41.93
CA ASP A 590 -53.30 42.64 43.02
C ASP A 590 -54.81 42.85 43.16
N GLY A 591 -55.35 42.38 44.28
CA GLY A 591 -56.77 42.46 44.60
C GLY A 591 -57.21 43.85 45.05
N ASP A 592 -58.52 44.03 45.18
CA ASP A 592 -59.14 45.26 45.68
C ASP A 592 -59.90 44.97 46.99
N SER A 593 -60.13 45.99 47.83
CA SER A 593 -60.73 45.81 49.15
C SER A 593 -61.77 46.88 49.52
N ILE A 594 -62.80 46.49 50.27
CA ILE A 594 -63.94 47.37 50.58
C ILE A 594 -64.56 47.09 51.95
N LEU A 595 -64.97 48.15 52.65
CA LEU A 595 -65.62 48.10 53.97
C LEU A 595 -67.15 48.29 53.88
N LEU A 596 -67.92 47.39 54.51
CA LEU A 596 -69.39 47.49 54.67
C LEU A 596 -69.75 48.04 56.08
N PRO A 597 -70.84 48.82 56.28
CA PRO A 597 -71.19 49.46 57.58
C PRO A 597 -72.24 48.70 58.44
N THR A 598 -72.38 49.07 59.72
CA THR A 598 -73.11 48.38 60.83
C THR A 598 -74.66 48.32 60.81
N GLY A 599 -75.24 47.24 61.37
CA GLY A 599 -76.69 47.07 61.70
C GLY A 599 -76.96 46.55 63.14
N ARG A 600 -78.22 46.60 63.64
CA ARG A 600 -78.61 46.40 65.07
C ARG A 600 -78.90 44.93 65.52
N PRO A 601 -78.80 44.59 66.84
CA PRO A 601 -78.79 43.19 67.34
C PRO A 601 -80.01 42.76 68.20
N PRO A 602 -80.14 41.43 68.47
CA PRO A 602 -80.70 40.94 69.75
C PRO A 602 -80.04 39.66 70.36
N THR A 603 -79.64 39.76 71.64
CA THR A 603 -79.71 38.79 72.79
C THR A 603 -79.32 37.30 72.70
N VAL A 604 -78.58 36.84 73.73
CA VAL A 604 -78.08 35.46 74.01
C VAL A 604 -78.85 34.77 75.17
N PRO A 605 -79.09 33.45 75.11
CA PRO A 605 -78.87 32.54 76.27
C PRO A 605 -78.39 31.10 75.86
N PRO A 606 -78.20 30.12 76.77
CA PRO A 606 -77.27 30.08 77.90
C PRO A 606 -76.37 28.79 77.91
N ASN A 607 -75.50 28.65 78.93
CA ASN A 607 -74.52 27.57 79.10
C ASN A 607 -75.10 26.13 79.18
N VAL A 608 -74.31 25.14 78.74
CA VAL A 608 -74.53 23.68 78.94
C VAL A 608 -73.35 23.06 79.68
N THR A 609 -73.62 22.23 80.70
CA THR A 609 -72.62 21.53 81.53
C THR A 609 -72.24 20.15 80.99
N ILE A 610 -71.00 19.72 81.27
CA ILE A 610 -70.42 18.45 80.79
C ILE A 610 -70.79 17.30 81.75
N GLY A 611 -71.28 16.18 81.20
CA GLY A 611 -71.65 14.97 81.95
C GLY A 611 -70.50 13.99 82.23
N THR A 612 -70.69 13.12 83.22
CA THR A 612 -69.74 12.07 83.65
C THR A 612 -69.79 10.79 82.79
N PRO A 613 -68.69 9.99 82.73
CA PRO A 613 -68.56 8.89 81.79
C PRO A 613 -69.28 7.59 82.20
N PRO A 614 -69.84 6.82 81.23
CA PRO A 614 -70.32 5.46 81.48
C PRO A 614 -69.17 4.44 81.51
N THR A 615 -69.31 3.41 82.35
CA THR A 615 -68.36 2.31 82.52
C THR A 615 -68.83 1.03 81.81
N GLY A 616 -68.10 0.55 80.81
CA GLY A 616 -68.32 -0.78 80.24
C GLY A 616 -67.84 -0.92 78.79
N GLY A 617 -66.75 -1.67 78.59
CA GLY A 617 -66.34 -2.17 77.28
C GLY A 617 -65.72 -3.55 77.46
N THR A 618 -66.23 -4.55 76.75
CA THR A 618 -65.78 -5.95 76.83
C THR A 618 -65.01 -6.31 75.56
N SER A 619 -63.87 -6.99 75.70
CA SER A 619 -63.17 -7.59 74.57
C SER A 619 -64.04 -8.66 73.90
N ASP A 620 -64.10 -8.65 72.57
CA ASP A 620 -64.79 -9.65 71.78
C ASP A 620 -63.83 -10.85 71.57
N PRO A 621 -64.14 -12.06 72.09
CA PRO A 621 -63.16 -13.14 72.29
C PRO A 621 -62.71 -13.86 70.99
N THR A 622 -62.83 -13.24 69.81
CA THR A 622 -62.58 -13.89 68.51
C THR A 622 -61.53 -13.22 67.62
N THR A 623 -61.02 -12.02 67.93
CA THR A 623 -59.97 -11.37 67.11
C THR A 623 -58.99 -10.50 67.92
N ALA A 624 -57.68 -10.71 67.75
CA ALA A 624 -56.62 -10.00 68.48
C ALA A 624 -56.40 -8.52 68.06
N THR A 625 -57.24 -7.97 67.19
CA THR A 625 -57.06 -6.67 66.52
C THR A 625 -58.30 -5.77 66.56
N THR A 626 -59.32 -6.09 67.37
CA THR A 626 -60.56 -5.30 67.47
C THR A 626 -60.99 -5.02 68.91
N ILE A 627 -61.83 -3.98 69.10
CA ILE A 627 -62.47 -3.64 70.38
C ILE A 627 -63.94 -3.27 70.12
N ARG A 628 -64.88 -3.84 70.89
CA ARG A 628 -66.30 -3.46 70.86
C ARG A 628 -66.59 -2.38 71.91
N ILE A 629 -67.23 -1.28 71.51
CA ILE A 629 -67.55 -0.13 72.36
C ILE A 629 -69.06 0.08 72.36
N GLU A 630 -69.65 0.30 73.55
CA GLU A 630 -71.05 0.66 73.72
C GLU A 630 -71.13 2.10 74.30
N VAL A 631 -71.92 2.96 73.65
CA VAL A 631 -72.07 4.39 73.99
C VAL A 631 -73.52 4.67 74.34
N THR A 632 -73.81 4.86 75.62
CA THR A 632 -75.14 5.28 76.12
C THR A 632 -75.28 6.81 76.03
N ILE A 633 -76.33 7.28 75.37
CA ILE A 633 -76.61 8.71 75.19
C ILE A 633 -77.39 9.25 76.42
N PRO A 634 -76.92 10.32 77.09
CA PRO A 634 -77.63 10.92 78.23
C PRO A 634 -78.98 11.51 77.83
N GLU A 635 -79.99 11.36 78.69
CA GLU A 635 -81.39 11.68 78.41
C GLU A 635 -81.64 13.18 78.12
N GLU A 636 -80.78 14.07 78.64
CA GLU A 636 -80.88 15.53 78.49
C GLU A 636 -80.59 16.05 77.07
N LEU A 637 -79.87 15.30 76.23
CA LEU A 637 -79.58 15.69 74.83
C LEU A 637 -80.76 15.44 73.89
N ASN A 638 -81.67 14.51 74.22
CA ASN A 638 -82.81 14.14 73.38
C ASN A 638 -83.91 15.21 73.29
N ALA A 639 -83.78 16.32 74.03
CA ALA A 639 -84.72 17.44 73.99
C ALA A 639 -84.47 18.40 72.80
N ASN A 640 -83.26 18.44 72.23
CA ASN A 640 -82.80 19.54 71.39
C ASN A 640 -82.74 19.27 69.87
N GLY A 641 -83.01 18.04 69.42
CA GLY A 641 -82.99 17.68 68.00
C GLY A 641 -82.70 16.20 67.73
N PRO A 642 -82.78 15.74 66.47
CA PRO A 642 -82.34 14.41 66.07
C PRO A 642 -80.82 14.39 65.85
N LEU A 643 -80.13 13.45 66.53
CA LEU A 643 -78.70 13.25 66.36
C LEU A 643 -78.32 12.99 64.89
N THR A 644 -77.23 13.62 64.43
CA THR A 644 -76.76 13.58 63.04
C THR A 644 -75.58 12.63 62.85
N ARG A 645 -74.61 12.65 63.78
CA ARG A 645 -73.44 11.76 63.78
C ARG A 645 -72.79 11.63 65.15
N ILE A 646 -72.08 10.52 65.35
CA ILE A 646 -71.18 10.31 66.51
C ILE A 646 -69.77 10.04 65.95
N ARG A 647 -68.77 10.78 66.43
CA ARG A 647 -67.35 10.54 66.09
C ARG A 647 -66.58 10.06 67.33
N ILE A 648 -65.71 9.08 67.16
CA ILE A 648 -64.89 8.49 68.23
C ILE A 648 -63.41 8.74 67.91
N LEU A 649 -62.65 9.21 68.89
CA LEU A 649 -61.18 9.33 68.84
C LEU A 649 -60.57 8.32 69.82
N ILE A 650 -59.58 7.58 69.35
CA ILE A 650 -58.90 6.52 70.10
C ILE A 650 -57.40 6.82 70.09
N ARG A 651 -56.73 6.55 71.20
CA ARG A 651 -55.27 6.70 71.35
C ARG A 651 -54.65 5.54 72.12
N ILE A 652 -53.38 5.23 71.85
CA ILE A 652 -52.58 4.28 72.64
C ILE A 652 -52.31 4.90 74.04
N PHE A 653 -52.44 4.09 75.09
CA PHE A 653 -52.13 4.49 76.46
C PHE A 653 -50.63 4.32 76.75
N LEU A 654 -49.85 5.37 76.53
CA LEU A 654 -48.40 5.42 76.83
C LEU A 654 -48.13 6.23 78.10
N SER A 655 -47.28 5.69 78.98
CA SER A 655 -46.90 6.35 80.23
C SER A 655 -45.65 7.24 80.07
N ARG A 656 -45.84 8.45 79.50
CA ARG A 656 -45.13 9.73 79.78
C ARG A 656 -45.19 10.69 78.57
N ASN A 657 -45.63 11.92 78.84
CA ASN A 657 -45.39 13.16 78.08
C ASN A 657 -45.43 13.12 76.54
N ASP A 658 -46.61 12.86 75.96
CA ASP A 658 -46.97 13.41 74.65
C ASP A 658 -48.22 14.30 74.79
N THR A 659 -48.06 15.59 74.52
CA THR A 659 -49.13 16.61 74.65
C THR A 659 -49.73 16.94 73.28
N ILE A 660 -50.64 16.08 72.81
CA ILE A 660 -51.60 16.40 71.75
C ILE A 660 -52.98 16.49 72.41
N SER A 661 -53.63 17.65 72.32
CA SER A 661 -54.75 18.00 73.19
C SER A 661 -56.08 18.20 72.45
N THR A 662 -56.05 18.36 71.13
CA THR A 662 -57.23 18.68 70.32
C THR A 662 -57.42 17.78 69.09
N TRP A 663 -58.67 17.61 68.65
CA TRP A 663 -59.04 16.97 67.37
C TRP A 663 -58.48 17.70 66.13
N TYR A 664 -58.01 18.93 66.28
CA TYR A 664 -57.46 19.75 65.20
C TYR A 664 -55.97 19.45 64.94
N GLU A 665 -55.25 18.97 65.97
CA GLU A 665 -53.86 18.53 65.86
C GLU A 665 -53.74 17.14 65.21
N SER A 666 -54.78 16.30 65.31
CA SER A 666 -54.88 14.99 64.66
C SER A 666 -55.22 15.03 63.16
N GLN A 667 -54.96 16.14 62.48
CA GLN A 667 -55.12 16.27 61.01
C GLN A 667 -53.83 16.73 60.31
N LYS A 668 -52.69 16.84 61.04
CA LYS A 668 -51.47 17.50 60.55
C LYS A 668 -50.23 16.59 60.38
N PHE A 669 -50.39 15.27 60.31
CA PHE A 669 -49.25 14.34 60.19
C PHE A 669 -49.22 13.56 58.86
N PRO A 670 -48.26 13.84 57.96
CA PRO A 670 -48.04 13.05 56.75
C PRO A 670 -47.08 11.87 56.99
N ASN A 671 -47.57 10.65 56.74
CA ASN A 671 -46.87 9.50 56.17
C ASN A 671 -45.38 9.24 56.54
N SER A 672 -45.15 8.42 57.58
CA SER A 672 -44.04 7.42 57.58
C SER A 672 -44.05 6.47 58.80
N VAL A 673 -44.80 6.77 59.86
CA VAL A 673 -45.00 5.88 61.02
C VAL A 673 -46.49 5.80 61.32
N ALA A 674 -47.01 4.60 61.62
CA ALA A 674 -48.43 4.41 61.96
C ALA A 674 -48.81 5.29 63.18
N PRO A 675 -49.83 6.17 63.07
CA PRO A 675 -50.10 7.15 64.11
C PRO A 675 -50.58 6.48 65.41
N PRO A 676 -50.23 7.04 66.60
CA PRO A 676 -50.65 6.49 67.89
C PRO A 676 -52.13 6.75 68.24
N TRP A 677 -52.91 7.25 67.27
CA TRP A 677 -54.33 7.57 67.39
C TRP A 677 -55.09 7.28 66.08
N GLN A 678 -56.39 7.04 66.20
CA GLN A 678 -57.32 6.81 65.08
C GLN A 678 -58.65 7.52 65.35
N ALA A 679 -59.32 7.98 64.29
CA ALA A 679 -60.65 8.58 64.34
C ALA A 679 -61.62 7.78 63.46
N THR A 680 -62.77 7.40 64.03
CA THR A 680 -63.86 6.72 63.31
C THR A 680 -65.19 7.46 63.50
N GLN A 681 -66.14 7.30 62.56
CA GLN A 681 -67.49 7.86 62.62
C GLN A 681 -68.51 6.73 62.59
N LEU A 682 -69.43 6.73 63.56
CA LEU A 682 -70.49 5.73 63.65
C LEU A 682 -71.62 6.04 62.65
N PRO A 683 -72.10 5.04 61.89
CA PRO A 683 -73.28 5.21 61.04
C PRO A 683 -74.57 5.15 61.87
N LEU A 684 -75.36 6.23 61.86
CA LEU A 684 -76.72 6.22 62.43
C LEU A 684 -77.68 5.53 61.45
N ASN A 685 -78.00 4.26 61.71
CA ASN A 685 -78.86 3.45 60.84
C ASN A 685 -80.28 4.01 60.71
N GLN A 686 -80.71 4.27 59.47
CA GLN A 686 -82.00 4.92 59.16
C GLN A 686 -83.26 4.11 59.55
N GLY A 687 -83.11 2.86 60.03
CA GLY A 687 -84.20 1.98 60.43
C GLY A 687 -84.87 2.30 61.78
N ASN A 688 -84.18 2.99 62.71
CA ASN A 688 -84.68 3.19 64.08
C ASN A 688 -85.52 4.46 64.30
N ARG A 689 -85.91 5.19 63.25
CA ARG A 689 -86.72 6.43 63.37
C ARG A 689 -88.15 6.27 63.94
N ARG A 690 -88.56 5.07 64.39
CA ARG A 690 -89.85 4.84 65.07
C ARG A 690 -89.80 3.74 66.14
N LYS A 691 -89.39 4.10 67.37
CA LYS A 691 -90.01 3.61 68.63
C LYS A 691 -89.54 4.44 69.82
N ARG A 692 -90.46 5.16 70.47
CA ARG A 692 -90.24 5.73 71.81
C ARG A 692 -90.43 4.63 72.84
N GLN A 693 -89.40 4.35 73.66
CA GLN A 693 -89.53 3.66 74.93
C GLN A 693 -88.50 4.23 75.90
N ALA A 694 -88.86 4.36 77.18
CA ALA A 694 -88.02 4.99 78.20
C ALA A 694 -86.84 4.07 78.55
N GLY A 695 -85.63 4.64 78.57
CA GLY A 695 -84.36 3.93 78.68
C GLY A 695 -83.38 4.46 77.63
N GLY A 696 -82.24 5.01 78.08
CA GLY A 696 -81.29 5.73 77.22
C GLY A 696 -80.77 4.88 76.05
N GLU A 697 -80.82 5.45 74.85
CA GLU A 697 -80.39 4.76 73.62
C GLU A 697 -78.88 4.49 73.70
N THR A 698 -78.51 3.22 73.53
CA THR A 698 -77.12 2.75 73.59
C THR A 698 -76.72 2.22 72.23
N VAL A 699 -75.70 2.84 71.62
CA VAL A 699 -75.18 2.47 70.30
C VAL A 699 -73.90 1.67 70.48
N ALA A 700 -73.81 0.50 69.85
CA ALA A 700 -72.68 -0.42 70.00
C ALA A 700 -72.02 -0.72 68.65
N GLU A 701 -70.69 -0.53 68.56
CA GLU A 701 -69.91 -0.73 67.33
C GLU A 701 -68.58 -1.44 67.63
N THR A 702 -68.07 -2.22 66.66
CA THR A 702 -66.75 -2.86 66.73
C THR A 702 -65.73 -2.08 65.90
N ILE A 703 -64.61 -1.74 66.55
CA ILE A 703 -63.54 -0.93 65.98
C ILE A 703 -62.35 -1.83 65.64
N GLY A 704 -61.71 -1.58 64.49
CA GLY A 704 -60.59 -2.37 63.96
C GLY A 704 -60.95 -3.27 62.78
N THR A 705 -62.06 -3.01 62.08
CA THR A 705 -62.70 -3.96 61.15
C THR A 705 -62.45 -3.70 59.66
N ASN A 706 -61.88 -2.56 59.27
CA ASN A 706 -61.77 -2.15 57.86
C ASN A 706 -60.33 -2.22 57.33
N ASN A 707 -60.07 -3.11 56.37
CA ASN A 707 -58.72 -3.39 55.87
C ASN A 707 -58.23 -2.44 54.75
N SER A 708 -59.02 -1.45 54.36
CA SER A 708 -58.71 -0.56 53.23
C SER A 708 -58.91 0.92 53.61
N CYS A 709 -57.95 1.49 54.33
CA CYS A 709 -57.83 2.94 54.52
C CYS A 709 -56.68 3.48 53.65
N GLY A 710 -56.96 4.49 52.83
CA GLY A 710 -55.98 5.18 52.00
C GLY A 710 -55.32 6.36 52.70
N PRO A 711 -54.21 6.89 52.15
CA PRO A 711 -53.43 7.98 52.77
C PRO A 711 -54.15 9.34 52.85
N ASN A 712 -55.37 9.45 52.28
CA ASN A 712 -56.18 10.67 52.26
C ASN A 712 -57.48 10.54 53.07
N ASP A 713 -57.72 9.40 53.75
CA ASP A 713 -58.96 9.17 54.50
C ASP A 713 -58.91 9.86 55.87
N ILE A 714 -59.73 10.91 56.04
CA ILE A 714 -59.81 11.72 57.27
C ILE A 714 -60.41 10.92 58.46
N VAL A 715 -61.11 9.82 58.17
CA VAL A 715 -61.79 8.94 59.14
C VAL A 715 -61.60 7.49 58.70
N CYS A 716 -61.04 6.64 59.58
CA CYS A 716 -60.64 5.27 59.25
C CYS A 716 -60.90 4.31 60.43
N ASN A 717 -61.50 3.14 60.14
CA ASN A 717 -61.76 2.07 61.12
C ASN A 717 -60.78 0.89 60.95
N GLY A 718 -59.48 1.18 60.82
CA GLY A 718 -58.44 0.20 60.51
C GLY A 718 -58.00 -0.66 61.72
N PRO A 719 -57.45 -1.87 61.50
CA PRO A 719 -57.14 -2.84 62.56
C PRO A 719 -56.23 -2.30 63.67
N LEU A 720 -56.54 -2.65 64.91
CA LEU A 720 -55.80 -2.23 66.11
C LEU A 720 -54.62 -3.17 66.38
N LYS A 721 -53.62 -2.68 67.12
CA LYS A 721 -52.41 -3.45 67.46
C LYS A 721 -52.72 -4.47 68.57
N PRO A 722 -52.33 -5.75 68.43
CA PRO A 722 -52.48 -6.76 69.48
C PRO A 722 -51.75 -6.41 70.78
N GLY A 723 -52.21 -6.98 71.90
CA GLY A 723 -51.59 -6.86 73.24
C GLY A 723 -51.57 -5.45 73.87
N THR A 724 -52.13 -4.44 73.21
CA THR A 724 -51.89 -3.00 73.45
C THR A 724 -53.05 -2.35 74.22
N GLN A 725 -52.75 -1.39 75.11
CA GLN A 725 -53.76 -0.62 75.85
C GLN A 725 -54.15 0.66 75.10
N TYR A 726 -55.45 0.95 75.06
CA TYR A 726 -56.07 2.08 74.37
C TYR A 726 -57.04 2.84 75.28
N GLN A 727 -57.18 4.15 75.07
CA GLN A 727 -58.26 4.99 75.62
C GLN A 727 -59.04 5.62 74.48
N PHE A 728 -60.33 5.89 74.69
CA PHE A 728 -61.19 6.57 73.70
C PHE A 728 -62.01 7.70 74.32
N LYS A 729 -62.41 8.67 73.50
CA LYS A 729 -63.48 9.65 73.80
C LYS A 729 -64.38 9.82 72.58
N TYR A 730 -65.58 10.35 72.78
CA TYR A 730 -66.56 10.52 71.70
C TYR A 730 -67.16 11.92 71.68
N ARG A 731 -67.59 12.35 70.49
CA ARG A 731 -68.36 13.57 70.23
C ARG A 731 -69.71 13.20 69.63
N VAL A 732 -70.78 13.72 70.21
CA VAL A 732 -72.15 13.58 69.71
C VAL A 732 -72.58 14.91 69.09
N TYR A 733 -73.03 14.88 67.83
CA TYR A 733 -73.44 16.05 67.06
C TYR A 733 -74.96 16.06 66.87
N ASN A 734 -75.55 17.26 66.92
CA ASN A 734 -77.00 17.47 66.76
C ASN A 734 -77.37 18.34 65.54
N SER A 735 -76.37 18.72 64.74
CA SER A 735 -76.51 19.31 63.40
C SER A 735 -75.44 18.72 62.47
N ASP A 736 -75.53 18.97 61.16
CA ASP A 736 -74.52 18.53 60.21
C ASP A 736 -73.29 19.45 60.14
N ASP A 737 -73.32 20.60 60.82
CA ASP A 737 -72.17 21.49 61.01
C ASP A 737 -71.28 21.02 62.15
N ASP A 738 -69.95 21.12 61.97
CA ASP A 738 -68.97 20.55 62.92
C ASP A 738 -68.79 21.35 64.24
N ASP A 739 -69.50 22.46 64.40
CA ASP A 739 -69.38 23.39 65.53
C ASP A 739 -70.31 23.08 66.72
N SER A 740 -71.35 22.22 66.56
CA SER A 740 -72.30 21.89 67.64
C SER A 740 -72.17 20.43 68.11
N TYR A 741 -71.38 20.21 69.16
CA TYR A 741 -71.16 18.87 69.73
C TYR A 741 -71.05 18.88 71.26
N VAL A 742 -71.35 17.73 71.86
CA VAL A 742 -70.98 17.42 73.25
C VAL A 742 -69.88 16.36 73.24
N GLU A 743 -68.77 16.63 73.93
CA GLU A 743 -67.60 15.74 74.02
C GLU A 743 -67.51 15.09 75.41
N SER A 744 -67.21 13.78 75.44
CA SER A 744 -66.96 13.03 76.67
C SER A 744 -65.51 13.09 77.14
N GLN A 745 -65.27 12.80 78.42
CA GLN A 745 -63.92 12.53 78.93
C GLN A 745 -63.40 11.20 78.38
N TYR A 746 -62.07 11.03 78.37
CA TYR A 746 -61.44 9.76 77.97
C TYR A 746 -61.84 8.62 78.92
N SER A 747 -62.10 7.45 78.34
CA SER A 747 -62.34 6.19 79.06
C SER A 747 -61.10 5.66 79.75
N GLY A 748 -61.29 4.69 80.66
CA GLY A 748 -60.19 3.89 81.22
C GLY A 748 -59.48 3.05 80.15
N PRO A 749 -58.23 2.60 80.39
CA PRO A 749 -57.48 1.82 79.42
C PRO A 749 -58.10 0.44 79.17
N ILE A 750 -58.40 0.13 77.90
CA ILE A 750 -58.89 -1.17 77.41
C ILE A 750 -57.77 -1.86 76.64
N ARG A 751 -57.61 -3.17 76.79
CA ARG A 751 -56.49 -3.95 76.22
C ARG A 751 -56.97 -4.89 75.11
N THR A 752 -56.25 -4.94 73.99
CA THR A 752 -56.40 -6.01 72.98
C THR A 752 -55.63 -7.27 73.38
N ASP A 753 -56.12 -8.44 72.99
CA ASP A 753 -55.45 -9.71 73.33
C ASP A 753 -54.11 -9.88 72.57
N PRO A 754 -53.10 -10.53 73.17
CA PRO A 754 -51.84 -10.85 72.49
C PRO A 754 -52.00 -12.07 71.56
N ILE A 755 -51.34 -12.04 70.40
CA ILE A 755 -51.25 -13.19 69.49
C ILE A 755 -50.28 -14.23 70.09
N ALA A 756 -50.63 -15.51 70.04
CA ALA A 756 -49.75 -16.59 70.47
C ALA A 756 -48.54 -16.72 69.52
N GLU A 757 -47.33 -16.75 70.09
CA GLU A 757 -46.08 -16.90 69.34
C GLU A 757 -45.92 -18.34 68.83
N GLU A 758 -45.53 -18.50 67.56
CA GLU A 758 -44.93 -19.73 67.06
C GLU A 758 -43.49 -19.44 66.63
N ASN A 759 -42.55 -20.23 67.17
CA ASN A 759 -41.12 -19.93 67.12
C ASN A 759 -40.51 -20.16 65.73
N ASN A 760 -39.82 -19.14 65.18
CA ASN A 760 -38.46 -19.39 64.68
C ASN A 760 -37.59 -18.13 64.57
N THR A 761 -36.31 -18.29 64.88
CA THR A 761 -35.32 -17.21 65.02
C THR A 761 -34.53 -16.94 63.75
N GLY A 762 -34.36 -15.64 63.39
CA GLY A 762 -33.20 -15.05 62.69
C GLY A 762 -32.71 -15.69 61.38
N THR A 763 -32.55 -14.95 60.28
CA THR A 763 -31.57 -13.85 60.20
C THR A 763 -31.79 -13.01 58.95
N THR A 764 -31.69 -11.69 59.09
CA THR A 764 -31.83 -10.71 58.00
C THR A 764 -30.56 -10.69 57.12
N ILE A 765 -30.72 -10.79 55.78
CA ILE A 765 -29.91 -10.24 54.65
C ILE A 765 -30.22 -11.09 53.39
N VAL A 766 -31.29 -10.76 52.64
CA VAL A 766 -31.53 -11.32 51.27
C VAL A 766 -32.30 -10.35 50.36
N ILE A 767 -33.36 -9.69 50.84
CA ILE A 767 -34.40 -9.13 49.95
C ILE A 767 -33.94 -7.95 49.08
N ALA A 768 -33.02 -7.10 49.56
CA ALA A 768 -32.44 -6.04 48.73
C ALA A 768 -31.59 -6.59 47.57
N VAL A 769 -30.96 -7.75 47.77
CA VAL A 769 -30.09 -8.39 46.76
C VAL A 769 -30.93 -9.08 45.68
N VAL A 770 -32.09 -9.65 46.01
CA VAL A 770 -32.95 -10.35 45.02
C VAL A 770 -33.63 -9.38 44.06
N VAL A 771 -34.09 -8.21 44.50
CA VAL A 771 -34.68 -7.21 43.59
C VAL A 771 -33.60 -6.63 42.65
N VAL A 772 -32.41 -6.34 43.18
CA VAL A 772 -31.27 -5.88 42.36
C VAL A 772 -30.78 -6.99 41.42
N LEU A 773 -30.72 -8.26 41.84
CA LEU A 773 -30.40 -9.36 40.93
C LEU A 773 -31.50 -9.58 39.88
N LEU A 774 -32.78 -9.42 40.18
CA LEU A 774 -33.84 -9.54 39.18
C LEU A 774 -33.78 -8.41 38.16
N VAL A 775 -33.48 -7.17 38.57
CA VAL A 775 -33.24 -6.05 37.65
C VAL A 775 -31.95 -6.24 36.85
N ILE A 776 -30.86 -6.73 37.45
CA ILE A 776 -29.61 -7.04 36.74
C ILE A 776 -29.79 -8.23 35.79
N ILE A 777 -30.54 -9.27 36.15
CA ILE A 777 -30.88 -10.39 35.28
C ILE A 777 -31.80 -9.93 34.15
N LEU A 778 -32.74 -9.01 34.40
CA LEU A 778 -33.57 -8.41 33.36
C LEU A 778 -32.74 -7.53 32.42
N LEU A 779 -31.80 -6.73 32.93
CA LEU A 779 -30.89 -5.90 32.15
C LEU A 779 -29.86 -6.74 31.37
N ILE A 780 -29.35 -7.84 31.95
CA ILE A 780 -28.50 -8.81 31.25
C ILE A 780 -29.33 -9.58 30.22
N ALA A 781 -30.59 -9.93 30.49
CA ALA A 781 -31.46 -10.54 29.50
C ALA A 781 -31.79 -9.58 28.36
N ILE A 782 -32.02 -8.30 28.63
CA ILE A 782 -32.17 -7.25 27.62
C ILE A 782 -30.85 -7.04 26.86
N LEU A 783 -29.70 -7.01 27.53
CA LEU A 783 -28.39 -6.90 26.89
C LEU A 783 -28.09 -8.13 26.03
N VAL A 784 -28.43 -9.34 26.48
CA VAL A 784 -28.31 -10.59 25.72
C VAL A 784 -29.31 -10.63 24.58
N ILE A 785 -30.53 -10.09 24.73
CA ILE A 785 -31.49 -9.94 23.62
C ILE A 785 -30.99 -8.90 22.62
N VAL A 786 -30.42 -7.78 23.06
CA VAL A 786 -29.79 -6.76 22.20
C VAL A 786 -28.55 -7.32 21.52
N VAL A 787 -27.70 -8.08 22.21
CA VAL A 787 -26.54 -8.79 21.64
C VAL A 787 -27.01 -9.91 20.72
N ILE A 788 -28.10 -10.63 20.98
CA ILE A 788 -28.69 -11.61 20.06
C ILE A 788 -29.34 -10.91 18.86
N ILE A 789 -29.89 -9.70 19.01
CA ILE A 789 -30.42 -8.88 17.91
C ILE A 789 -29.29 -8.27 17.08
N VAL A 790 -28.17 -7.85 17.70
CA VAL A 790 -26.96 -7.35 17.05
C VAL A 790 -26.18 -8.48 16.39
N LEU A 791 -26.10 -9.66 17.01
CA LEU A 791 -25.54 -10.87 16.41
C LEU A 791 -26.49 -11.46 15.36
N LYS A 792 -27.81 -11.34 15.48
CA LYS A 792 -28.76 -11.64 14.39
C LYS A 792 -28.72 -10.57 13.29
N ARG A 793 -28.42 -9.30 13.56
CA ARG A 793 -28.21 -8.27 12.53
C ARG A 793 -26.86 -8.43 11.82
N ARG A 794 -25.78 -8.74 12.56
CA ARG A 794 -24.47 -9.11 11.99
C ARG A 794 -24.54 -10.45 11.23
N LYS A 795 -25.22 -11.48 11.76
CA LYS A 795 -25.49 -12.72 11.00
C LYS A 795 -26.48 -12.53 9.85
N ARG A 796 -27.45 -11.60 9.91
CA ARG A 796 -28.32 -11.28 8.75
C ARG A 796 -27.61 -10.45 7.67
N LYS A 797 -26.53 -9.71 7.99
CA LYS A 797 -25.61 -9.17 6.98
C LYS A 797 -24.52 -10.16 6.53
N ALA A 798 -24.37 -11.32 7.19
CA ALA A 798 -23.44 -12.39 6.82
C ALA A 798 -24.11 -13.68 6.28
N TYR A 799 -25.43 -13.73 6.22
CA TYR A 799 -26.23 -14.84 5.65
C TYR A 799 -27.36 -14.35 4.70
N SER A 800 -27.24 -13.13 4.17
CA SER A 800 -28.07 -12.67 3.03
C SER A 800 -27.38 -12.83 1.68
N PHE A 801 -26.22 -13.50 1.62
CA PHE A 801 -25.53 -13.90 0.38
C PHE A 801 -25.27 -15.43 0.32
N ALA A 802 -25.82 -16.20 1.25
CA ALA A 802 -25.62 -17.65 1.37
C ALA A 802 -26.96 -18.40 1.57
N ALA A 803 -28.00 -17.93 0.89
CA ALA A 803 -29.35 -18.51 0.93
C ALA A 803 -30.08 -18.39 -0.42
N SER A 804 -29.38 -18.68 -1.52
CA SER A 804 -30.00 -19.00 -2.81
C SER A 804 -29.15 -19.98 -3.62
N PHE A 805 -28.75 -21.09 -2.99
CA PHE A 805 -28.35 -22.34 -3.68
C PHE A 805 -28.22 -23.47 -2.64
N ASN A 806 -29.33 -24.17 -2.39
CA ASN A 806 -29.41 -25.64 -2.36
C ASN A 806 -30.75 -26.09 -1.78
N GLY A 807 -31.44 -26.97 -2.51
CA GLY A 807 -32.70 -27.53 -2.02
C GLY A 807 -33.59 -28.17 -3.08
N LYS A 808 -33.06 -29.15 -3.84
CA LYS A 808 -33.66 -30.49 -4.06
C LYS A 808 -33.06 -31.20 -5.28
N GLU A 809 -32.56 -32.42 -5.05
CA GLU A 809 -32.67 -33.48 -6.05
C GLU A 809 -34.10 -34.02 -6.01
N GLU A 810 -34.73 -34.20 -7.17
CA GLU A 810 -35.65 -35.31 -7.43
C GLU A 810 -35.79 -35.50 -8.96
N LEU A 811 -35.86 -36.76 -9.41
CA LEU A 811 -36.07 -37.12 -10.81
C LEU A 811 -37.47 -36.68 -11.28
N ILE A 812 -37.64 -36.38 -12.58
CA ILE A 812 -38.65 -37.02 -13.49
C ILE A 812 -38.64 -36.40 -14.91
N THR A 813 -38.47 -37.29 -15.90
CA THR A 813 -38.82 -37.28 -17.34
C THR A 813 -38.85 -36.00 -18.21
N ALA A 814 -38.13 -36.10 -19.33
CA ALA A 814 -38.51 -35.76 -20.72
C ALA A 814 -39.71 -34.82 -21.00
N GLY A 815 -39.47 -33.77 -21.80
CA GLY A 815 -40.50 -32.91 -22.40
C GLY A 815 -39.94 -31.96 -23.46
N GLU A 816 -40.48 -32.03 -24.67
CA GLU A 816 -40.02 -31.44 -25.93
C GLU A 816 -39.86 -29.90 -25.98
N GLY A 817 -38.73 -29.45 -26.55
CA GLY A 817 -38.68 -28.65 -27.78
C GLY A 817 -39.45 -27.32 -27.91
N LYS A 818 -38.68 -26.23 -28.09
CA LYS A 818 -38.59 -25.46 -29.36
C LYS A 818 -37.52 -24.36 -29.24
N GLY A 819 -36.67 -24.22 -30.26
CA GLY A 819 -35.53 -23.29 -30.23
C GLY A 819 -35.64 -22.13 -31.22
N ALA A 820 -34.58 -21.34 -31.28
CA ALA A 820 -34.23 -20.50 -32.43
C ALA A 820 -32.70 -20.45 -32.55
N THR A 821 -32.19 -20.83 -33.71
CA THR A 821 -30.76 -20.98 -34.00
C THR A 821 -30.15 -19.68 -34.50
N LEU A 822 -28.90 -19.38 -34.16
CA LEU A 822 -28.01 -18.70 -35.11
C LEU A 822 -26.54 -19.06 -34.87
N SER A 823 -26.11 -20.07 -35.63
CA SER A 823 -24.75 -20.55 -35.72
C SER A 823 -23.90 -19.71 -36.68
N LYS A 824 -22.65 -19.44 -36.33
CA LYS A 824 -21.55 -19.48 -37.31
C LYS A 824 -20.21 -19.73 -36.63
N ALA A 825 -19.65 -20.90 -36.87
CA ALA A 825 -18.24 -21.17 -36.60
C ALA A 825 -17.40 -20.78 -37.82
N ILE A 826 -16.17 -20.34 -37.59
CA ILE A 826 -15.09 -20.35 -38.58
C ILE A 826 -13.93 -21.08 -37.91
N GLN A 827 -13.46 -22.16 -38.54
CA GLN A 827 -12.27 -22.88 -38.11
C GLN A 827 -11.02 -22.12 -38.59
N LEU A 828 -9.95 -22.19 -37.81
CA LEU A 828 -8.59 -21.92 -38.27
C LEU A 828 -7.77 -23.21 -38.12
N THR A 829 -7.10 -23.59 -39.20
CA THR A 829 -6.17 -24.71 -39.27
C THR A 829 -4.81 -24.35 -38.67
N PRO A 830 -4.07 -25.31 -38.08
CA PRO A 830 -2.76 -25.04 -37.49
C PRO A 830 -1.66 -24.94 -38.55
N THR A 831 -0.69 -24.05 -38.32
CA THR A 831 0.63 -24.08 -38.94
C THR A 831 1.71 -24.08 -37.86
N ASP A 832 2.61 -25.03 -38.00
CA ASP A 832 3.65 -25.46 -37.07
C ASP A 832 4.83 -24.44 -36.95
N PRO A 833 5.27 -24.06 -35.74
CA PRO A 833 6.49 -23.30 -35.53
C PRO A 833 7.70 -24.20 -35.23
N THR A 834 8.69 -24.20 -36.13
CA THR A 834 9.93 -24.97 -35.98
C THR A 834 10.82 -24.48 -34.82
N ILE A 835 11.44 -25.44 -34.13
CA ILE A 835 12.33 -25.24 -32.97
C ILE A 835 13.74 -24.84 -33.42
N VAL A 836 14.36 -23.89 -32.70
CA VAL A 836 15.82 -23.74 -32.60
C VAL A 836 16.19 -23.46 -31.13
N PRO A 837 17.12 -24.22 -30.51
CA PRO A 837 17.48 -24.04 -29.10
C PRO A 837 18.56 -22.96 -28.91
N LEU A 838 18.59 -22.31 -27.74
CA LEU A 838 19.70 -21.46 -27.30
C LEU A 838 20.35 -22.00 -26.04
N THR A 839 21.68 -22.11 -26.09
CA THR A 839 22.53 -22.85 -25.16
C THR A 839 23.04 -22.03 -23.96
N GLU A 840 23.44 -22.74 -22.92
CA GLU A 840 23.97 -22.24 -21.63
C GLU A 840 25.20 -21.31 -21.68
N ASN A 841 25.33 -20.53 -20.60
CA ASN A 841 26.56 -20.07 -19.93
C ASN A 841 27.43 -18.92 -20.52
N THR A 842 27.34 -17.76 -19.87
CA THR A 842 28.51 -16.88 -19.65
C THR A 842 28.52 -16.31 -18.22
N ILE A 843 29.69 -16.35 -17.58
CA ILE A 843 29.93 -15.89 -16.21
C ILE A 843 30.37 -14.41 -16.26
N VAL A 844 29.78 -13.54 -15.44
CA VAL A 844 30.14 -12.10 -15.38
C VAL A 844 30.53 -11.69 -13.96
N ASN A 845 31.66 -10.99 -13.83
CA ASN A 845 32.20 -10.50 -12.56
C ASN A 845 31.40 -9.30 -12.01
N PRO A 846 31.17 -9.22 -10.68
CA PRO A 846 30.24 -8.25 -10.09
C PRO A 846 30.91 -6.94 -9.63
N THR A 847 31.17 -6.00 -10.56
CA THR A 847 31.71 -4.67 -10.18
C THR A 847 31.17 -3.47 -10.98
N ALA A 848 29.93 -3.54 -11.49
CA ALA A 848 29.26 -2.40 -12.13
C ALA A 848 27.73 -2.45 -12.05
N VAL A 849 27.14 -2.45 -10.83
CA VAL A 849 25.69 -2.29 -10.67
C VAL A 849 25.37 -1.33 -9.52
N ARG A 850 24.96 -0.11 -9.85
CA ARG A 850 24.24 0.77 -8.92
C ARG A 850 22.98 1.35 -9.58
N THR A 851 21.85 1.12 -8.91
CA THR A 851 20.60 1.88 -9.03
C THR A 851 19.97 2.01 -10.42
N ALA A 852 19.37 0.93 -10.91
CA ALA A 852 18.15 1.07 -11.71
C ALA A 852 17.04 1.62 -10.79
N SER A 853 16.40 2.73 -11.18
CA SER A 853 15.44 3.44 -10.33
C SER A 853 14.10 2.73 -10.22
N VAL A 854 13.85 2.08 -9.08
CA VAL A 854 12.49 1.75 -8.65
C VAL A 854 11.73 3.06 -8.48
N LYS A 855 10.56 3.21 -9.13
CA LYS A 855 9.69 4.39 -8.94
C LYS A 855 9.38 4.53 -7.45
N ALA A 856 9.74 5.68 -6.86
CA ALA A 856 9.53 5.94 -5.45
C ALA A 856 8.05 5.76 -5.09
N THR A 857 7.77 4.84 -4.17
CA THR A 857 6.41 4.65 -3.64
C THR A 857 6.04 5.91 -2.85
N PRO A 858 4.83 6.49 -2.98
CA PRO A 858 4.53 7.82 -2.43
C PRO A 858 4.73 8.00 -0.90
N ASN A 859 4.83 6.91 -0.15
CA ASN A 859 5.07 6.91 1.31
C ASN A 859 6.41 6.24 1.72
N SER A 860 7.32 5.96 0.78
CA SER A 860 8.68 5.45 1.09
C SER A 860 9.42 6.47 1.96
N ARG A 861 9.83 6.05 3.17
CA ARG A 861 10.53 6.92 4.14
C ARG A 861 11.81 6.25 4.61
N LYS A 862 12.94 6.87 4.27
CA LYS A 862 14.24 6.49 4.82
C LYS A 862 14.35 6.93 6.27
N VAL A 863 14.70 6.01 7.16
CA VAL A 863 14.94 6.23 8.58
C VAL A 863 16.37 5.80 8.89
N TYR A 864 17.20 6.71 9.40
CA TYR A 864 18.60 6.43 9.72
C TYR A 864 18.72 5.48 10.92
N LEU A 865 19.72 4.58 10.93
CA LEU A 865 19.86 3.52 11.96
C LEU A 865 19.95 4.08 13.39
N ARG A 866 20.55 5.26 13.55
CA ARG A 866 20.67 5.96 14.84
C ARG A 866 19.31 6.44 15.38
N ASP A 867 18.40 6.79 14.47
CA ASP A 867 17.08 7.36 14.75
C ASP A 867 16.00 6.25 14.71
N PHE A 868 16.34 5.06 14.19
CA PHE A 868 15.44 3.93 13.99
C PHE A 868 14.80 3.37 15.28
N PRO A 869 15.51 3.24 16.43
CA PRO A 869 14.87 2.82 17.68
C PRO A 869 13.76 3.79 18.13
N SER A 870 14.03 5.10 18.11
CA SER A 870 13.06 6.13 18.48
C SER A 870 11.90 6.22 17.49
N TYR A 871 12.17 6.07 16.18
CA TYR A 871 11.10 5.96 15.18
C TYR A 871 10.17 4.77 15.45
N VAL A 872 10.70 3.59 15.79
CA VAL A 872 9.85 2.42 16.11
C VAL A 872 9.08 2.63 17.42
N GLU A 873 9.66 3.31 18.41
CA GLU A 873 8.97 3.71 19.64
C GLU A 873 7.81 4.69 19.33
N ASP A 874 8.06 5.72 18.52
CA ASP A 874 7.04 6.69 18.06
C ASP A 874 5.91 6.07 17.24
N MET A 875 6.19 4.99 16.51
CA MET A 875 5.19 4.19 15.77
C MET A 875 4.40 3.23 16.69
N LEU A 876 4.86 2.96 17.92
CA LEU A 876 4.12 2.21 18.95
C LEU A 876 3.34 3.13 19.91
N ASN A 877 3.73 4.39 20.04
CA ASN A 877 3.27 5.34 21.07
C ASN A 877 1.77 5.73 21.00
N ASP A 878 1.02 5.26 19.99
CA ASP A 878 -0.42 5.53 19.79
C ASP A 878 -1.29 4.25 19.87
N ALA A 879 -0.84 3.27 20.65
CA ALA A 879 -1.37 1.90 20.69
C ALA A 879 -1.21 1.11 19.36
N GLY A 880 -0.33 1.58 18.46
CA GLY A 880 0.02 0.94 17.20
C GLY A 880 -0.80 1.42 16.00
N PHE A 881 -1.64 2.44 16.16
CA PHE A 881 -2.49 2.96 15.08
C PHE A 881 -1.68 3.43 13.85
N LYS A 882 -0.52 4.07 14.03
CA LYS A 882 0.43 4.37 12.95
C LYS A 882 0.90 3.13 12.19
N PHE A 883 1.17 2.02 12.89
CA PHE A 883 1.53 0.76 12.23
C PHE A 883 0.36 0.16 11.48
N SER A 884 -0.86 0.25 12.03
CA SER A 884 -2.08 -0.19 11.33
C SER A 884 -2.30 0.64 10.06
N GLU A 885 -2.20 1.98 10.14
CA GLU A 885 -2.38 2.89 9.00
C GLU A 885 -1.32 2.69 7.90
N GLU A 886 -0.05 2.51 8.28
CA GLU A 886 1.03 2.22 7.35
C GLU A 886 0.88 0.83 6.72
N TYR A 887 0.53 -0.18 7.52
CA TYR A 887 0.30 -1.54 7.04
C TYR A 887 -0.93 -1.64 6.13
N GLU A 888 -2.02 -0.89 6.39
CA GLU A 888 -3.18 -0.80 5.49
C GLU A 888 -2.80 -0.25 4.11
N LYS A 889 -1.89 0.73 4.04
CA LYS A 889 -1.35 1.24 2.77
C LYS A 889 -0.53 0.17 2.04
N VAL A 890 0.34 -0.56 2.74
CA VAL A 890 1.05 -1.73 2.18
C VAL A 890 0.07 -2.84 1.76
N SER A 891 -1.08 -2.95 2.45
CA SER A 891 -2.05 -4.05 2.27
C SER A 891 -2.62 -4.11 0.85
N ALA A 892 -2.78 -2.95 0.20
CA ALA A 892 -3.35 -2.79 -1.14
C ALA A 892 -2.34 -2.86 -2.29
N VAL A 893 -1.02 -2.82 -2.01
CA VAL A 893 0.03 -2.73 -3.04
C VAL A 893 0.09 -3.99 -3.90
N GLY A 894 0.16 -3.78 -5.23
CA GLY A 894 0.51 -4.81 -6.22
C GLY A 894 -0.57 -5.86 -6.47
N LEU A 895 -1.81 -5.69 -6.02
CA LEU A 895 -2.89 -6.68 -6.18
C LEU A 895 -3.43 -6.78 -7.63
N ASP A 896 -3.09 -5.79 -8.45
CA ASP A 896 -3.47 -5.54 -9.84
C ASP A 896 -2.73 -6.40 -10.88
N HIS A 897 -1.58 -7.00 -10.54
CA HIS A 897 -0.82 -7.87 -11.45
C HIS A 897 -1.60 -9.09 -11.95
N SER A 898 -1.37 -9.49 -13.21
CA SER A 898 -2.02 -10.67 -13.81
C SER A 898 -1.65 -11.97 -13.09
N LYS A 899 -2.58 -12.93 -13.10
CA LYS A 899 -2.51 -14.22 -12.37
C LYS A 899 -2.95 -15.38 -13.28
N ASP A 900 -2.86 -15.20 -14.58
CA ASP A 900 -3.63 -15.95 -15.57
C ASP A 900 -3.14 -17.39 -15.68
N ALA A 901 -1.82 -17.61 -15.64
CA ALA A 901 -1.25 -18.96 -15.60
C ALA A 901 -1.69 -19.72 -14.34
N SER A 902 -1.87 -19.02 -13.21
CA SER A 902 -2.38 -19.62 -11.97
C SER A 902 -3.87 -20.01 -12.05
N LEU A 903 -4.63 -19.43 -12.99
CA LEU A 903 -6.09 -19.60 -13.12
C LEU A 903 -6.50 -20.60 -14.21
N LEU A 904 -5.56 -21.06 -15.05
CA LEU A 904 -5.78 -22.11 -16.05
C LEU A 904 -6.33 -23.39 -15.41
N PRO A 905 -7.31 -24.09 -16.04
CA PRO A 905 -7.96 -25.28 -15.48
C PRO A 905 -6.98 -26.34 -14.92
N GLU A 906 -5.95 -26.66 -15.68
CA GLU A 906 -4.85 -27.59 -15.38
C GLU A 906 -4.02 -27.17 -14.16
N ASN A 907 -3.81 -25.86 -13.98
CA ASN A 907 -2.96 -25.31 -12.92
C ASN A 907 -3.69 -25.09 -11.59
N ARG A 908 -5.04 -25.08 -11.59
CA ARG A 908 -5.84 -24.88 -10.36
C ARG A 908 -5.52 -25.90 -9.26
N ALA A 909 -5.30 -27.17 -9.64
CA ALA A 909 -4.96 -28.23 -8.69
C ALA A 909 -3.54 -28.12 -8.13
N LYS A 910 -2.64 -27.36 -8.78
CA LYS A 910 -1.29 -27.06 -8.30
C LYS A 910 -1.27 -25.92 -7.26
N ASN A 911 -2.39 -25.24 -7.00
CA ASN A 911 -2.50 -24.15 -6.02
C ASN A 911 -3.08 -24.62 -4.68
N ARG A 912 -2.35 -24.42 -3.58
CA ARG A 912 -2.79 -24.77 -2.22
C ARG A 912 -3.92 -23.86 -1.71
N TYR A 913 -3.98 -22.62 -2.19
CA TYR A 913 -4.99 -21.62 -1.80
C TYR A 913 -5.50 -20.88 -3.02
N THR A 914 -6.82 -20.71 -3.12
CA THR A 914 -7.48 -20.02 -4.25
C THR A 914 -7.17 -18.53 -4.32
N ASN A 915 -6.74 -17.91 -3.21
CA ASN A 915 -6.42 -16.49 -3.12
C ASN A 915 -4.91 -16.19 -3.04
N ILE A 916 -4.03 -17.20 -3.07
CA ILE A 916 -2.57 -17.03 -3.08
C ILE A 916 -2.04 -17.58 -4.39
N LEU A 917 -1.98 -16.72 -5.40
CA LEU A 917 -1.69 -17.07 -6.78
C LEU A 917 -0.39 -16.39 -7.23
N ALA A 918 0.37 -17.05 -8.10
CA ALA A 918 1.61 -16.49 -8.63
C ALA A 918 1.32 -15.43 -9.71
N TYR A 919 2.03 -14.30 -9.65
CA TYR A 919 1.96 -13.27 -10.68
C TYR A 919 2.74 -13.67 -11.93
N ASP A 920 2.17 -13.47 -13.13
CA ASP A 920 2.74 -14.04 -14.35
C ASP A 920 4.08 -13.42 -14.75
N HIS A 921 4.31 -12.14 -14.41
CA HIS A 921 5.53 -11.42 -14.76
C HIS A 921 6.76 -11.86 -13.93
N SER A 922 6.53 -12.41 -12.73
CA SER A 922 7.57 -12.78 -11.75
C SER A 922 7.58 -14.27 -11.43
N ARG A 923 6.63 -15.07 -11.96
CA ARG A 923 6.54 -16.49 -11.64
C ARG A 923 7.79 -17.24 -12.09
N VAL A 924 8.13 -18.28 -11.35
CA VAL A 924 9.06 -19.29 -11.85
C VAL A 924 8.33 -20.04 -12.97
N LYS A 925 8.95 -20.07 -14.15
CA LYS A 925 8.53 -20.90 -15.28
C LYS A 925 9.47 -22.10 -15.32
N LEU A 926 8.92 -23.29 -15.32
CA LEU A 926 9.67 -24.52 -15.51
C LEU A 926 9.81 -24.84 -16.99
N GLU A 927 10.75 -25.71 -17.35
CA GLU A 927 10.79 -26.28 -18.70
C GLU A 927 9.48 -27.03 -18.98
N SER A 928 8.85 -26.78 -20.13
CA SER A 928 7.62 -27.50 -20.50
C SER A 928 7.95 -28.97 -20.79
N ILE A 929 7.13 -29.87 -20.26
CA ILE A 929 7.15 -31.30 -20.61
C ILE A 929 6.19 -31.48 -21.78
N ASP A 930 6.65 -32.13 -22.85
CA ASP A 930 5.83 -32.46 -24.03
C ASP A 930 4.60 -33.29 -23.62
N ASP A 931 3.47 -33.05 -24.28
CA ASP A 931 2.16 -33.65 -23.99
C ASP A 931 1.58 -33.43 -22.58
N GLU A 932 2.20 -32.60 -21.71
CA GLU A 932 1.68 -32.23 -20.39
C GLU A 932 1.34 -30.73 -20.26
N PRO A 933 0.08 -30.31 -20.55
CA PRO A 933 -0.37 -28.94 -20.33
C PRO A 933 -0.23 -28.47 -18.87
N GLY A 934 0.33 -27.28 -18.67
CA GLY A 934 0.59 -26.72 -17.33
C GLY A 934 1.83 -27.30 -16.63
N SER A 935 2.66 -28.08 -17.33
CA SER A 935 3.97 -28.52 -16.84
C SER A 935 4.97 -27.37 -16.60
N ASP A 936 4.80 -26.21 -17.26
CA ASP A 936 5.62 -25.01 -17.05
C ASP A 936 5.30 -24.26 -15.73
N TYR A 937 4.22 -24.64 -15.04
CA TYR A 937 3.66 -23.89 -13.92
C TYR A 937 3.91 -24.55 -12.55
N ILE A 938 4.47 -23.75 -11.65
CA ILE A 938 4.50 -23.95 -10.20
C ILE A 938 4.11 -22.63 -9.51
N ASN A 939 3.42 -22.71 -8.37
CA ASN A 939 3.03 -21.52 -7.59
C ASN A 939 4.22 -20.95 -6.80
N ALA A 940 5.13 -20.30 -7.53
CA ALA A 940 6.35 -19.69 -7.02
C ALA A 940 6.67 -18.40 -7.78
N ASN A 941 7.25 -17.40 -7.11
CA ASN A 941 7.70 -16.15 -7.72
C ASN A 941 9.14 -15.82 -7.30
N TYR A 942 9.90 -15.21 -8.20
CA TYR A 942 11.16 -14.55 -7.84
C TYR A 942 10.89 -13.32 -7.01
N ILE A 943 11.62 -13.15 -5.91
CA ILE A 943 11.61 -11.95 -5.07
C ILE A 943 13.03 -11.36 -5.10
N PRO A 944 13.17 -10.03 -5.35
CA PRO A 944 14.47 -9.38 -5.26
C PRO A 944 15.01 -9.42 -3.82
N GLY A 945 16.32 -9.54 -3.72
CA GLY A 945 17.08 -9.27 -2.50
C GLY A 945 18.01 -8.10 -2.72
N TYR A 946 18.65 -7.65 -1.65
CA TYR A 946 19.40 -6.39 -1.59
C TYR A 946 20.40 -6.13 -2.75
N ARG A 947 21.10 -7.16 -3.25
CA ARG A 947 22.05 -7.03 -4.38
C ARG A 947 21.70 -7.87 -5.62
N MET A 948 20.58 -8.61 -5.61
CA MET A 948 20.26 -9.58 -6.67
C MET A 948 18.75 -9.57 -6.97
N ARG A 949 18.39 -9.31 -8.24
CA ARG A 949 16.98 -9.28 -8.70
C ARG A 949 16.23 -10.62 -8.55
N ARG A 950 16.96 -11.74 -8.51
CA ARG A 950 16.44 -13.09 -8.25
C ARG A 950 17.18 -13.73 -7.07
N ALA A 951 17.21 -13.05 -5.92
CA ALA A 951 17.88 -13.58 -4.72
C ALA A 951 17.09 -14.73 -4.06
N TYR A 952 15.77 -14.67 -4.14
CA TYR A 952 14.87 -15.62 -3.49
C TYR A 952 13.81 -16.14 -4.46
N ILE A 953 13.35 -17.37 -4.23
CA ILE A 953 12.09 -17.90 -4.77
C ILE A 953 11.11 -18.04 -3.61
N ALA A 954 10.02 -17.27 -3.61
CA ALA A 954 8.94 -17.41 -2.65
C ALA A 954 7.86 -18.36 -3.21
N THR A 955 7.61 -19.47 -2.53
CA THR A 955 6.68 -20.52 -2.99
C THR A 955 5.80 -21.05 -1.85
N GLN A 956 4.68 -21.67 -2.19
CA GLN A 956 3.81 -22.37 -1.23
C GLN A 956 4.45 -23.64 -0.68
N GLY A 957 3.93 -24.17 0.43
CA GLY A 957 4.34 -25.49 0.92
C GLY A 957 3.92 -26.60 -0.06
N PRO A 958 4.84 -27.45 -0.57
CA PRO A 958 4.53 -28.41 -1.61
C PRO A 958 3.31 -29.30 -1.35
N LEU A 959 2.53 -29.54 -2.40
CA LEU A 959 1.43 -30.50 -2.45
C LEU A 959 1.96 -31.84 -2.99
N PRO A 960 1.32 -32.99 -2.70
CA PRO A 960 1.77 -34.28 -3.22
C PRO A 960 1.75 -34.31 -4.75
N SER A 961 0.83 -33.57 -5.37
CA SER A 961 0.73 -33.34 -6.82
C SER A 961 1.76 -32.36 -7.40
N THR A 962 2.63 -31.77 -6.57
CA THR A 962 3.64 -30.78 -6.99
C THR A 962 5.03 -31.07 -6.36
N PHE A 963 5.30 -32.30 -5.91
CA PHE A 963 6.63 -32.67 -5.41
C PHE A 963 7.66 -32.68 -6.53
N ASP A 964 7.29 -33.29 -7.66
CA ASP A 964 8.14 -33.37 -8.86
C ASP A 964 8.43 -31.97 -9.40
N ASP A 965 7.41 -31.13 -9.57
CA ASP A 965 7.55 -29.71 -9.93
C ASP A 965 8.46 -28.93 -8.96
N PHE A 966 8.41 -29.21 -7.66
CA PHE A 966 9.22 -28.50 -6.66
C PHE A 966 10.71 -28.91 -6.71
N TRP A 967 11.00 -30.20 -6.86
CA TRP A 967 12.40 -30.65 -7.04
C TRP A 967 12.94 -30.26 -8.41
N ARG A 968 12.11 -30.29 -9.45
CA ARG A 968 12.43 -29.80 -10.78
C ARG A 968 12.77 -28.30 -10.77
N MET A 969 11.95 -27.48 -10.10
CA MET A 969 12.27 -26.07 -9.81
C MET A 969 13.60 -25.91 -9.07
N THR A 970 13.85 -26.72 -8.03
CA THR A 970 15.11 -26.71 -7.27
C THR A 970 16.31 -27.03 -8.17
N TRP A 971 16.13 -27.94 -9.13
CA TRP A 971 17.17 -28.34 -10.08
C TRP A 971 17.41 -27.30 -11.18
N GLU A 972 16.38 -26.91 -11.93
CA GLU A 972 16.46 -25.95 -13.04
C GLU A 972 16.98 -24.59 -12.56
N GLN A 973 16.52 -24.12 -11.40
CA GLN A 973 16.94 -22.82 -10.85
C GLN A 973 18.26 -22.87 -10.09
N ASN A 974 19.01 -23.97 -10.18
CA ASN A 974 20.31 -24.16 -9.52
C ASN A 974 20.30 -23.82 -8.02
N SER A 975 19.18 -24.05 -7.34
CA SER A 975 18.96 -23.58 -5.96
C SER A 975 19.61 -24.55 -4.97
N HIS A 976 20.58 -24.07 -4.19
CA HIS A 976 21.33 -24.91 -3.22
C HIS A 976 20.79 -24.86 -1.79
N VAL A 977 19.92 -23.89 -1.48
CA VAL A 977 19.40 -23.66 -0.13
C VAL A 977 17.88 -23.59 -0.18
N ILE A 978 17.23 -24.39 0.68
CA ILE A 978 15.79 -24.40 0.88
C ILE A 978 15.49 -23.99 2.33
N VAL A 979 14.50 -23.13 2.53
CA VAL A 979 14.08 -22.60 3.83
C VAL A 979 12.58 -22.87 4.02
N MET A 980 12.27 -23.76 4.94
CA MET A 980 10.93 -24.15 5.35
C MET A 980 10.58 -23.49 6.68
N LEU A 981 9.60 -22.57 6.66
CA LEU A 981 9.19 -21.78 7.82
C LEU A 981 7.87 -22.28 8.42
N THR A 982 7.68 -23.60 8.48
CA THR A 982 6.44 -24.23 8.97
C THR A 982 6.68 -25.68 9.39
N GLN A 983 5.89 -26.18 10.32
CA GLN A 983 5.78 -27.62 10.58
C GLN A 983 4.85 -28.26 9.53
N LEU A 984 4.87 -29.61 9.43
CA LEU A 984 3.98 -30.31 8.48
C LEU A 984 2.49 -30.13 8.85
N VAL A 985 2.18 -30.20 10.14
CA VAL A 985 0.84 -30.03 10.69
C VAL A 985 0.91 -29.01 11.83
N GLU A 986 0.09 -27.97 11.77
CA GLU A 986 0.00 -26.94 12.82
C GLU A 986 -1.48 -26.79 13.21
N ARG A 987 -1.78 -26.79 14.52
CA ARG A 987 -3.16 -26.70 15.06
C ARG A 987 -4.14 -27.69 14.40
N GLY A 988 -3.68 -28.91 14.10
CA GLY A 988 -4.48 -29.97 13.47
C GLY A 988 -4.75 -29.77 11.97
N ARG A 989 -4.10 -28.81 11.30
CA ARG A 989 -4.23 -28.58 9.85
C ARG A 989 -2.90 -28.82 9.15
N THR A 990 -2.92 -29.52 8.02
CA THR A 990 -1.74 -29.74 7.18
C THR A 990 -1.32 -28.43 6.50
N LYS A 991 -0.10 -27.97 6.81
CA LYS A 991 0.50 -26.75 6.28
C LYS A 991 1.46 -27.03 5.13
N CYS A 992 2.20 -28.13 5.25
CA CYS A 992 3.09 -28.65 4.23
C CYS A 992 3.06 -30.18 4.28
N HIS A 993 3.25 -30.86 3.15
CA HIS A 993 3.53 -32.30 3.17
C HIS A 993 5.04 -32.51 3.20
N ARG A 994 5.49 -33.70 3.64
CA ARG A 994 6.91 -34.06 3.57
C ARG A 994 7.25 -34.35 2.12
N TYR A 995 7.94 -33.43 1.47
CA TYR A 995 8.38 -33.54 0.07
C TYR A 995 9.80 -34.09 -0.05
N TRP A 996 10.37 -34.62 1.03
CA TRP A 996 11.74 -35.12 1.10
C TRP A 996 11.74 -36.56 1.65
N PRO A 997 12.78 -37.36 1.30
CA PRO A 997 12.90 -38.74 1.71
C PRO A 997 12.89 -38.96 3.22
N GLY A 998 12.56 -40.19 3.62
CA GLY A 998 12.90 -40.72 4.94
C GLY A 998 14.35 -41.24 4.99
N ALA A 999 14.53 -42.43 5.55
CA ALA A 999 15.83 -43.10 5.62
C ALA A 999 16.24 -43.84 4.31
N GLN A 1000 15.38 -43.83 3.30
CA GLN A 1000 15.64 -44.41 1.98
C GLN A 1000 15.50 -43.31 0.91
N PRO A 1001 16.27 -43.37 -0.18
CA PRO A 1001 16.09 -42.47 -1.32
C PRO A 1001 14.65 -42.47 -1.85
N GLU A 1002 14.17 -41.30 -2.25
CA GLU A 1002 12.89 -41.13 -2.94
C GLU A 1002 13.14 -40.41 -4.27
N VAL A 1003 12.43 -40.81 -5.32
CA VAL A 1003 12.52 -40.23 -6.68
C VAL A 1003 11.30 -39.35 -6.91
N TYR A 1004 11.53 -38.12 -7.36
CA TYR A 1004 10.50 -37.15 -7.71
C TYR A 1004 10.71 -36.73 -9.18
N GLY A 1005 9.82 -37.19 -10.07
CA GLY A 1005 10.04 -37.15 -11.52
C GLY A 1005 11.37 -37.80 -11.92
N GLU A 1006 12.28 -37.02 -12.46
CA GLU A 1006 13.62 -37.48 -12.92
C GLU A 1006 14.72 -37.29 -11.86
N ILE A 1007 14.39 -36.80 -10.67
CA ILE A 1007 15.37 -36.39 -9.65
C ILE A 1007 15.32 -37.38 -8.49
N ASN A 1008 16.41 -38.12 -8.29
CA ASN A 1008 16.63 -38.90 -7.08
C ASN A 1008 17.13 -37.99 -5.95
N VAL A 1009 16.51 -38.08 -4.78
CA VAL A 1009 16.86 -37.31 -3.58
C VAL A 1009 17.27 -38.27 -2.47
N ASP A 1010 18.52 -38.15 -2.02
CA ASP A 1010 19.10 -38.92 -0.92
C ASP A 1010 19.26 -38.03 0.33
N MET A 1011 18.81 -38.47 1.51
CA MET A 1011 19.13 -37.79 2.77
C MET A 1011 20.54 -38.17 3.23
N LEU A 1012 21.44 -37.18 3.30
CA LEU A 1012 22.83 -37.36 3.76
C LEU A 1012 22.97 -37.18 5.27
N SER A 1013 22.27 -36.20 5.84
CA SER A 1013 22.32 -35.88 7.27
C SER A 1013 21.12 -35.05 7.70
N GLU A 1014 20.69 -35.22 8.95
CA GLU A 1014 19.75 -34.37 9.66
C GLU A 1014 20.39 -33.95 10.99
N THR A 1015 20.31 -32.66 11.33
CA THR A 1015 20.88 -32.08 12.54
C THR A 1015 19.85 -31.14 13.17
N GLU A 1016 19.43 -31.43 14.39
CA GLU A 1016 18.49 -30.60 15.16
C GLU A 1016 19.24 -29.56 16.00
N LYS A 1017 18.77 -28.31 15.97
CA LYS A 1017 19.18 -27.20 16.84
C LYS A 1017 17.95 -26.77 17.67
N SER A 1018 18.11 -25.79 18.57
CA SER A 1018 17.04 -25.34 19.48
C SER A 1018 15.75 -24.94 18.77
N ASP A 1019 15.86 -24.24 17.64
CA ASP A 1019 14.76 -23.56 16.97
C ASP A 1019 14.57 -23.99 15.50
N TRP A 1020 15.55 -24.68 14.93
CA TRP A 1020 15.51 -25.19 13.56
C TRP A 1020 16.23 -26.52 13.36
N ILE A 1021 15.83 -27.24 12.32
CA ILE A 1021 16.46 -28.48 11.84
C ILE A 1021 17.20 -28.16 10.55
N VAL A 1022 18.42 -28.66 10.39
CA VAL A 1022 19.22 -28.57 9.17
C VAL A 1022 19.33 -29.96 8.55
N ARG A 1023 18.93 -30.10 7.29
CA ARG A 1023 19.08 -31.33 6.50
C ARG A 1023 20.06 -31.08 5.36
N LYS A 1024 20.81 -32.10 4.97
CA LYS A 1024 21.55 -32.10 3.70
C LYS A 1024 21.02 -33.23 2.83
N PHE A 1025 20.66 -32.87 1.61
CA PHE A 1025 20.23 -33.81 0.58
C PHE A 1025 21.26 -33.86 -0.53
N LYS A 1026 21.53 -35.04 -1.08
CA LYS A 1026 22.13 -35.15 -2.42
C LYS A 1026 20.99 -35.28 -3.42
N ILE A 1027 20.94 -34.39 -4.40
CA ILE A 1027 20.02 -34.52 -5.53
C ILE A 1027 20.79 -34.93 -6.78
N THR A 1028 20.27 -35.91 -7.50
CA THR A 1028 20.90 -36.48 -8.70
C THR A 1028 19.88 -36.54 -9.83
N LYS A 1029 20.20 -35.90 -10.97
CA LYS A 1029 19.48 -36.07 -12.25
C LYS A 1029 20.49 -36.57 -13.28
N GLU A 1030 20.14 -37.66 -13.96
CA GLU A 1030 21.03 -38.39 -14.88
C GLU A 1030 22.40 -38.72 -14.25
N LYS A 1031 23.48 -38.06 -14.70
CA LYS A 1031 24.87 -38.23 -14.25
C LYS A 1031 25.39 -37.04 -13.43
N ARG A 1032 24.60 -35.98 -13.26
CA ARG A 1032 24.97 -34.78 -12.48
C ARG A 1032 24.37 -34.88 -11.08
N SER A 1033 25.10 -34.45 -10.05
CA SER A 1033 24.57 -34.39 -8.69
C SER A 1033 25.10 -33.17 -7.92
N ARG A 1034 24.29 -32.63 -7.01
CA ARG A 1034 24.67 -31.54 -6.10
C ARG A 1034 24.11 -31.73 -4.70
N THR A 1035 24.67 -31.03 -3.73
CA THR A 1035 24.18 -31.06 -2.34
C THR A 1035 23.29 -29.85 -2.06
N ILE A 1036 22.11 -30.10 -1.51
CA ILE A 1036 21.14 -29.09 -1.08
C ILE A 1036 21.14 -29.02 0.45
N THR A 1037 21.18 -27.82 1.00
CA THR A 1037 20.99 -27.60 2.45
C THR A 1037 19.57 -27.10 2.69
N HIS A 1038 18.78 -27.87 3.45
CA HIS A 1038 17.40 -27.56 3.76
C HIS A 1038 17.25 -27.21 5.24
N TYR A 1039 16.85 -25.98 5.50
CA TYR A 1039 16.56 -25.46 6.83
C TYR A 1039 15.07 -25.54 7.13
N GLN A 1040 14.70 -26.02 8.31
CA GLN A 1040 13.31 -25.99 8.80
C GLN A 1040 13.24 -25.27 10.15
N PHE A 1041 12.65 -24.08 10.18
CA PHE A 1041 12.39 -23.38 11.45
C PHE A 1041 11.14 -23.96 12.11
N VAL A 1042 11.28 -24.55 13.29
CA VAL A 1042 10.23 -25.33 13.96
C VAL A 1042 9.50 -24.56 15.06
N SER A 1043 10.13 -23.56 15.69
CA SER A 1043 9.53 -22.76 16.77
C SER A 1043 8.72 -21.53 16.31
N TRP A 1044 8.61 -21.26 15.00
CA TRP A 1044 7.89 -20.07 14.48
C TRP A 1044 6.36 -20.33 14.42
N PRO A 1045 5.55 -19.62 15.23
CA PRO A 1045 4.11 -19.88 15.33
C PRO A 1045 3.32 -19.50 14.07
N ASP A 1046 2.26 -20.28 13.81
CA ASP A 1046 1.35 -20.09 12.69
C ASP A 1046 0.55 -18.78 12.78
N HIS A 1047 0.50 -18.03 11.67
CA HIS A 1047 -0.05 -16.67 11.57
C HIS A 1047 0.49 -15.66 12.60
N GLY A 1048 1.56 -16.01 13.31
CA GLY A 1048 2.22 -15.16 14.30
C GLY A 1048 3.66 -14.83 13.93
N VAL A 1049 4.39 -14.44 14.97
CA VAL A 1049 5.81 -14.09 14.96
C VAL A 1049 6.49 -14.77 16.14
N PRO A 1050 7.81 -15.03 16.10
CA PRO A 1050 8.55 -15.51 17.26
C PRO A 1050 8.43 -14.52 18.43
N ASP A 1051 8.37 -15.02 19.66
CA ASP A 1051 8.20 -14.18 20.86
C ASP A 1051 9.43 -13.27 21.09
N GLU A 1052 10.62 -13.72 20.66
CA GLU A 1052 11.87 -12.96 20.68
C GLU A 1052 12.48 -12.84 19.28
N ALA A 1053 13.11 -11.71 18.98
CA ALA A 1053 13.76 -11.49 17.69
C ALA A 1053 15.08 -12.27 17.51
N GLY A 1054 15.78 -12.60 18.60
CA GLY A 1054 17.11 -13.23 18.59
C GLY A 1054 17.19 -14.49 17.74
N PRO A 1055 16.43 -15.56 18.05
CA PRO A 1055 16.46 -16.82 17.29
C PRO A 1055 16.16 -16.65 15.79
N ALA A 1056 15.25 -15.73 15.45
CA ALA A 1056 14.92 -15.43 14.05
C ALA A 1056 16.06 -14.71 13.32
N LEU A 1057 16.72 -13.74 13.97
CA LEU A 1057 17.87 -13.03 13.41
C LEU A 1057 19.08 -13.97 13.24
N ASP A 1058 19.33 -14.85 14.21
CA ASP A 1058 20.44 -15.82 14.14
C ASP A 1058 20.21 -16.88 13.05
N PHE A 1059 18.98 -17.37 12.91
CA PHE A 1059 18.61 -18.24 11.79
C PHE A 1059 18.81 -17.55 10.43
N VAL A 1060 18.36 -16.31 10.26
CA VAL A 1060 18.55 -15.56 9.01
C VAL A 1060 20.05 -15.36 8.72
N ARG A 1061 20.88 -15.12 9.74
CA ARG A 1061 22.35 -15.01 9.60
C ARG A 1061 22.97 -16.32 9.14
N GLU A 1062 22.64 -17.44 9.77
CA GLU A 1062 23.16 -18.78 9.42
C GLU A 1062 22.77 -19.19 7.99
N VAL A 1063 21.50 -18.99 7.61
CA VAL A 1063 21.04 -19.26 6.25
C VAL A 1063 21.74 -18.36 5.23
N HIS A 1064 21.90 -17.06 5.54
CA HIS A 1064 22.59 -16.12 4.66
C HIS A 1064 24.07 -16.46 4.50
N GLU A 1065 24.76 -16.88 5.57
CA GLU A 1065 26.16 -17.31 5.53
C GLU A 1065 26.35 -18.47 4.54
N VAL A 1066 25.54 -19.53 4.68
CA VAL A 1066 25.58 -20.68 3.74
C VAL A 1066 25.17 -20.27 2.32
N ALA A 1067 24.08 -19.50 2.17
CA ALA A 1067 23.62 -19.04 0.86
C ALA A 1067 24.63 -18.14 0.14
N SER A 1068 25.42 -17.34 0.86
CA SER A 1068 26.44 -16.46 0.28
C SER A 1068 27.58 -17.20 -0.41
N SER A 1069 27.76 -18.50 -0.10
CA SER A 1069 28.73 -19.40 -0.74
C SER A 1069 28.17 -20.19 -1.92
N ALA A 1070 26.87 -20.05 -2.21
CA ALA A 1070 26.17 -20.85 -3.22
C ALA A 1070 25.74 -20.03 -4.44
N PHE A 1071 25.66 -20.69 -5.58
CA PHE A 1071 25.07 -20.14 -6.80
C PHE A 1071 23.56 -20.40 -6.80
N GLY A 1072 22.76 -19.49 -7.38
CA GLY A 1072 21.30 -19.60 -7.48
C GLY A 1072 20.52 -18.97 -6.31
N PRO A 1073 19.18 -18.82 -6.46
CA PRO A 1073 18.31 -18.25 -5.44
C PRO A 1073 18.12 -19.18 -4.24
N VAL A 1074 17.78 -18.58 -3.09
CA VAL A 1074 17.30 -19.31 -1.92
C VAL A 1074 15.80 -19.57 -2.06
N ILE A 1075 15.38 -20.83 -2.05
CA ILE A 1075 13.95 -21.19 -2.05
C ILE A 1075 13.40 -21.00 -0.63
N VAL A 1076 12.38 -20.17 -0.46
CA VAL A 1076 11.76 -19.90 0.85
C VAL A 1076 10.27 -20.19 0.78
N HIS A 1077 9.78 -21.05 1.65
CA HIS A 1077 8.37 -21.39 1.73
C HIS A 1077 7.87 -21.47 3.18
N CYS A 1078 6.56 -21.27 3.34
CA CYS A 1078 5.84 -21.63 4.55
C CYS A 1078 4.64 -22.49 4.12
N SER A 1079 3.45 -22.27 4.70
CA SER A 1079 2.21 -22.85 4.19
C SER A 1079 1.80 -22.21 2.85
N ALA A 1080 1.68 -20.88 2.82
CA ALA A 1080 1.20 -20.11 1.65
C ALA A 1080 2.33 -19.45 0.82
N GLY A 1081 3.54 -19.33 1.38
CA GLY A 1081 4.65 -18.67 0.71
C GLY A 1081 4.61 -17.15 0.70
N VAL A 1082 3.89 -16.52 1.66
CA VAL A 1082 3.68 -15.06 1.69
C VAL A 1082 3.91 -14.40 3.06
N GLY A 1083 3.37 -14.97 4.14
CA GLY A 1083 3.48 -14.43 5.51
C GLY A 1083 4.89 -14.58 6.09
N ARG A 1084 5.15 -15.71 6.78
CA ARG A 1084 6.47 -16.05 7.35
C ARG A 1084 7.60 -15.95 6.31
N THR A 1085 7.34 -16.38 5.07
CA THR A 1085 8.23 -16.21 3.90
C THR A 1085 8.61 -14.76 3.63
N GLY A 1086 7.63 -13.85 3.60
CA GLY A 1086 7.90 -12.42 3.44
C GLY A 1086 8.67 -11.83 4.62
N THR A 1087 8.34 -12.22 5.85
CA THR A 1087 9.09 -11.79 7.05
C THR A 1087 10.57 -12.21 7.00
N PHE A 1088 10.84 -13.48 6.64
CA PHE A 1088 12.20 -13.99 6.52
C PHE A 1088 12.99 -13.27 5.40
N ILE A 1089 12.40 -13.11 4.21
CA ILE A 1089 13.05 -12.43 3.08
C ILE A 1089 13.31 -10.96 3.41
N ALA A 1090 12.36 -10.26 4.04
CA ALA A 1090 12.54 -8.88 4.46
C ALA A 1090 13.70 -8.72 5.46
N LEU A 1091 13.77 -9.56 6.51
CA LEU A 1091 14.88 -9.57 7.45
C LEU A 1091 16.22 -9.89 6.76
N GLY A 1092 16.25 -10.88 5.88
CA GLY A 1092 17.45 -11.25 5.12
C GLY A 1092 17.97 -10.12 4.22
N THR A 1093 17.07 -9.41 3.56
CA THR A 1093 17.40 -8.24 2.72
C THR A 1093 17.87 -7.05 3.56
N LEU A 1094 17.19 -6.74 4.67
CA LEU A 1094 17.55 -5.61 5.53
C LEU A 1094 18.87 -5.83 6.27
N LEU A 1095 19.12 -7.04 6.78
CA LEU A 1095 20.39 -7.40 7.44
C LEU A 1095 21.60 -7.33 6.49
N GLN A 1096 21.38 -7.38 5.18
CA GLN A 1096 22.41 -7.07 4.18
C GLN A 1096 22.49 -5.56 3.91
N HIS A 1097 21.34 -4.88 3.76
CA HIS A 1097 21.27 -3.43 3.52
C HIS A 1097 22.05 -2.62 4.57
N ILE A 1098 21.85 -2.93 5.86
CA ILE A 1098 22.48 -2.21 6.98
C ILE A 1098 23.98 -2.49 7.16
N LYS A 1099 24.59 -3.34 6.31
CA LYS A 1099 26.06 -3.52 6.26
C LYS A 1099 26.73 -2.42 5.40
N ASP A 1100 26.00 -1.89 4.43
CA ASP A 1100 26.51 -0.91 3.45
C ASP A 1100 25.94 0.51 3.68
N HIS A 1101 24.77 0.62 4.33
CA HIS A 1101 24.02 1.86 4.46
C HIS A 1101 23.60 2.12 5.92
N ASP A 1102 23.55 3.40 6.29
CA ASP A 1102 23.18 3.90 7.61
C ASP A 1102 21.68 4.24 7.75
N TRP A 1103 20.83 3.64 6.91
CA TRP A 1103 19.37 3.82 6.93
C TRP A 1103 18.60 2.54 6.55
N VAL A 1104 17.29 2.55 6.81
CA VAL A 1104 16.30 1.52 6.47
C VAL A 1104 15.05 2.19 5.89
N ASP A 1105 14.38 1.52 4.95
CA ASP A 1105 13.01 1.85 4.49
C ASP A 1105 12.21 0.54 4.39
N LEU A 1106 11.47 0.20 5.46
CA LEU A 1106 10.68 -1.03 5.46
C LEU A 1106 9.43 -0.90 4.58
N PHE A 1107 8.79 0.27 4.55
CA PHE A 1107 7.61 0.50 3.73
C PHE A 1107 7.92 0.27 2.24
N GLY A 1108 9.02 0.85 1.75
CA GLY A 1108 9.49 0.67 0.38
C GLY A 1108 9.78 -0.80 0.07
N LEU A 1109 10.53 -1.50 0.92
CA LEU A 1109 10.84 -2.92 0.74
C LEU A 1109 9.59 -3.82 0.75
N ALA A 1110 8.68 -3.62 1.71
CA ALA A 1110 7.43 -4.38 1.79
C ALA A 1110 6.53 -4.13 0.56
N SER A 1111 6.52 -2.88 0.07
CA SER A 1111 5.81 -2.50 -1.16
C SER A 1111 6.43 -3.16 -2.40
N GLU A 1112 7.75 -3.15 -2.53
CA GLU A 1112 8.48 -3.82 -3.63
C GLU A 1112 8.22 -5.33 -3.64
N MET A 1113 8.35 -6.00 -2.50
CA MET A 1113 8.09 -7.45 -2.38
C MET A 1113 6.65 -7.81 -2.80
N ARG A 1114 5.68 -6.92 -2.59
CA ARG A 1114 4.28 -7.09 -3.01
C ARG A 1114 4.01 -6.83 -4.48
N GLN A 1115 4.89 -6.10 -5.18
CA GLN A 1115 4.85 -6.06 -6.65
C GLN A 1115 5.17 -7.44 -7.23
N HIS A 1116 6.07 -8.21 -6.60
CA HIS A 1116 6.51 -9.50 -7.12
C HIS A 1116 5.64 -10.70 -6.71
N ARG A 1117 4.99 -10.69 -5.54
CA ARG A 1117 4.06 -11.75 -5.12
C ARG A 1117 2.97 -11.20 -4.18
N ASN A 1118 1.74 -11.70 -4.31
CA ASN A 1118 0.63 -11.18 -3.53
C ASN A 1118 0.81 -11.38 -2.01
N HIS A 1119 0.30 -10.43 -1.22
CA HIS A 1119 0.23 -10.50 0.24
C HIS A 1119 1.55 -10.82 0.99
N MET A 1120 2.72 -10.54 0.38
CA MET A 1120 4.01 -10.68 1.05
C MET A 1120 4.05 -9.84 2.34
N ILE A 1121 4.47 -10.44 3.45
CA ILE A 1121 4.22 -9.93 4.82
C ILE A 1121 2.70 -9.80 5.03
N GLN A 1122 2.08 -10.91 5.44
CA GLN A 1122 0.64 -11.15 5.29
C GLN A 1122 -0.20 -10.50 6.40
N THR A 1123 0.41 -10.14 7.53
CA THR A 1123 -0.29 -9.65 8.72
C THR A 1123 0.48 -8.50 9.37
N GLU A 1124 -0.23 -7.55 9.95
CA GLU A 1124 0.36 -6.42 10.67
C GLU A 1124 1.36 -6.85 11.77
N PRO A 1125 1.11 -7.86 12.63
CA PRO A 1125 2.11 -8.33 13.59
C PRO A 1125 3.44 -8.77 12.96
N GLN A 1126 3.41 -9.32 11.73
CA GLN A 1126 4.63 -9.66 10.99
C GLN A 1126 5.39 -8.41 10.52
N TYR A 1127 4.69 -7.35 10.11
CA TYR A 1127 5.27 -6.07 9.73
C TYR A 1127 5.89 -5.34 10.94
N VAL A 1128 5.18 -5.34 12.08
CA VAL A 1128 5.66 -4.80 13.37
C VAL A 1128 6.85 -5.61 13.92
N PHE A 1129 6.86 -6.93 13.75
CA PHE A 1129 8.00 -7.77 14.17
C PHE A 1129 9.27 -7.48 13.39
N ILE A 1130 9.20 -7.20 12.08
CA ILE A 1130 10.39 -6.82 11.31
C ILE A 1130 10.99 -5.52 11.87
N HIS A 1131 10.15 -4.52 12.18
CA HIS A 1131 10.61 -3.31 12.85
C HIS A 1131 11.30 -3.61 14.20
N LYS A 1132 10.67 -4.39 15.09
CA LYS A 1132 11.25 -4.76 16.39
C LYS A 1132 12.58 -5.52 16.25
N ALA A 1133 12.64 -6.51 15.37
CA ALA A 1133 13.86 -7.27 15.11
C ALA A 1133 14.97 -6.40 14.50
N MET A 1134 14.62 -5.42 13.65
CA MET A 1134 15.57 -4.46 13.13
C MET A 1134 16.08 -3.48 14.19
N VAL A 1135 15.30 -3.12 15.23
CA VAL A 1135 15.81 -2.34 16.37
C VAL A 1135 16.96 -3.09 17.08
N ASP A 1136 16.81 -4.39 17.32
CA ASP A 1136 17.86 -5.18 17.98
C ASP A 1136 19.07 -5.45 17.07
N ALA A 1137 18.84 -5.60 15.76
CA ALA A 1137 19.92 -5.61 14.77
C ALA A 1137 20.67 -4.26 14.70
N CYS A 1138 19.98 -3.13 14.79
CA CYS A 1138 20.58 -1.80 14.82
C CYS A 1138 21.44 -1.59 16.08
N LYS A 1139 20.92 -1.91 17.27
CA LYS A 1139 21.70 -1.87 18.54
C LYS A 1139 22.99 -2.70 18.43
N SER A 1140 22.89 -3.90 17.86
CA SER A 1140 24.02 -4.81 17.64
C SER A 1140 25.03 -4.29 16.61
N SER A 1141 24.58 -3.49 15.64
CA SER A 1141 25.46 -2.84 14.64
C SER A 1141 26.15 -1.60 15.23
N MET A 1142 25.40 -0.74 15.93
CA MET A 1142 25.91 0.48 16.57
C MET A 1142 27.01 0.20 17.60
N SER A 1143 26.96 -0.92 18.31
CA SER A 1143 28.02 -1.34 19.24
C SER A 1143 29.37 -1.60 18.54
N LYS A 1144 29.38 -1.94 17.24
CA LYS A 1144 30.61 -2.05 16.43
C LYS A 1144 31.12 -0.71 15.90
N PHE A 1145 30.26 0.29 15.74
CA PHE A 1145 30.62 1.64 15.28
C PHE A 1145 31.04 2.59 16.41
N GLY A 1146 30.83 2.23 17.69
CA GLY A 1146 31.25 3.01 18.86
C GLY A 1146 32.77 3.13 19.07
N GLY A 1147 33.59 2.56 18.18
CA GLY A 1147 35.05 2.47 18.28
C GLY A 1147 35.84 3.45 17.41
N GLY A 1148 35.56 4.75 17.50
CA GLY A 1148 36.39 5.82 16.91
C GLY A 1148 36.27 6.00 15.39
N ILE A 1149 36.06 7.26 14.97
CA ILE A 1149 36.02 7.62 13.54
C ILE A 1149 37.40 7.41 12.93
N LYS A 1150 37.56 6.31 12.20
CA LYS A 1150 38.64 6.11 11.23
C LYS A 1150 38.06 6.33 9.83
N VAL A 1151 38.14 7.58 9.36
CA VAL A 1151 38.13 7.82 7.91
C VAL A 1151 39.36 7.12 7.36
N LEU A 1152 39.17 6.03 6.61
CA LEU A 1152 40.23 5.39 5.85
C LEU A 1152 40.05 5.70 4.35
N PRO A 1153 41.14 5.89 3.59
CA PRO A 1153 41.07 6.58 2.32
C PRO A 1153 40.70 5.64 1.17
N SER A 1154 40.16 6.23 0.10
CA SER A 1154 40.08 5.62 -1.22
C SER A 1154 41.46 5.16 -1.70
N PHE A 1155 41.57 3.90 -2.13
CA PHE A 1155 42.78 3.26 -2.63
C PHE A 1155 42.42 2.21 -3.71
N PRO A 1156 43.32 1.87 -4.65
CA PRO A 1156 43.22 2.50 -5.98
C PRO A 1156 43.01 1.52 -7.13
N ILE A 1157 42.72 2.07 -8.32
CA ILE A 1157 42.73 1.32 -9.58
C ILE A 1157 44.18 0.99 -9.96
N TYR A 1158 44.47 -0.29 -10.20
CA TYR A 1158 45.71 -0.72 -10.83
C TYR A 1158 45.59 -0.65 -12.35
N SER A 1159 46.44 0.15 -13.00
CA SER A 1159 46.81 -0.02 -14.41
C SER A 1159 48.34 -0.22 -14.49
N ASN A 1160 48.78 -1.23 -15.23
CA ASN A 1160 50.19 -1.52 -15.46
C ASN A 1160 50.63 -0.88 -16.78
N ILE A 1161 51.44 0.18 -16.75
CA ILE A 1161 52.30 0.59 -17.87
C ILE A 1161 53.63 1.13 -17.32
N GLY A 1162 54.75 0.55 -17.79
CA GLY A 1162 56.05 1.19 -18.05
C GLY A 1162 56.86 1.85 -16.90
N PRO A 1163 58.16 1.56 -16.75
CA PRO A 1163 59.02 2.25 -15.79
C PRO A 1163 59.43 3.67 -16.23
N ALA A 1164 59.72 4.50 -15.24
CA ALA A 1164 59.98 5.94 -15.35
C ALA A 1164 61.20 6.36 -16.19
N SER A 1165 61.12 7.55 -16.80
CA SER A 1165 62.24 8.49 -16.82
C SER A 1165 61.79 9.96 -16.94
N GLN A 1166 62.56 10.85 -16.30
CA GLN A 1166 62.59 12.32 -16.42
C GLN A 1166 61.45 13.16 -15.77
N LEU A 1167 61.75 13.64 -14.57
CA LEU A 1167 61.31 14.95 -14.06
C LEU A 1167 62.32 16.04 -14.48
N SER A 1168 61.86 17.13 -15.10
CA SER A 1168 62.14 18.51 -14.66
C SER A 1168 61.29 19.53 -15.45
N ASP A 1169 61.08 20.71 -14.85
CA ASP A 1169 60.61 21.96 -15.48
C ASP A 1169 59.16 21.94 -16.02
N PHE A 1170 58.18 22.65 -15.43
CA PHE A 1170 58.19 24.10 -15.15
C PHE A 1170 57.40 24.48 -13.87
N TYR A 1171 57.73 25.65 -13.30
CA TYR A 1171 57.09 26.29 -12.14
C TYR A 1171 56.49 27.66 -12.52
N GLY A 1172 55.49 28.13 -11.76
CA GLY A 1172 54.79 29.44 -11.94
C GLY A 1172 53.60 29.36 -12.92
N ASP A 1173 52.46 30.03 -12.73
CA ASP A 1173 52.06 31.09 -11.78
C ASP A 1173 50.50 31.21 -11.79
N MET A 1174 49.75 31.90 -10.92
CA MET A 1174 49.99 32.71 -9.70
C MET A 1174 48.65 32.84 -8.92
N LEU A 1175 48.65 33.27 -7.64
CA LEU A 1175 47.44 33.65 -6.87
C LEU A 1175 47.57 35.05 -6.23
N SER A 1176 46.60 35.94 -6.52
CA SER A 1176 46.21 37.16 -5.77
C SER A 1176 44.98 37.76 -6.48
N GLU A 1177 44.01 38.44 -5.87
CA GLU A 1177 44.03 39.35 -4.71
C GLU A 1177 42.81 39.20 -3.77
N GLU A 1178 42.87 39.83 -2.59
CA GLU A 1178 41.82 39.87 -1.55
C GLU A 1178 41.09 41.24 -1.44
N ALA A 1179 40.10 41.27 -0.53
CA ALA A 1179 39.62 42.42 0.27
C ALA A 1179 38.38 43.19 -0.28
N SER A 1180 37.47 43.79 0.53
CA SER A 1180 37.54 44.15 1.96
C SER A 1180 36.18 44.51 2.63
N TYR A 1181 36.06 44.26 3.96
CA TYR A 1181 35.49 45.16 5.01
C TYR A 1181 33.93 45.39 5.07
N GLN A 1182 33.23 45.70 6.19
CA GLN A 1182 33.53 45.96 7.63
C GLN A 1182 32.29 45.77 8.56
N TYR A 1183 32.42 46.02 9.88
CA TYR A 1183 31.46 45.80 10.98
C TYR A 1183 30.95 47.13 11.60
N GLN A 1184 29.71 47.21 12.14
CA GLN A 1184 29.39 47.67 13.53
C GLN A 1184 27.89 47.96 13.86
N LYS A 1185 27.60 47.94 15.18
CA LYS A 1185 26.31 48.02 15.93
C LYS A 1185 25.60 49.40 15.92
N THR A 1186 24.28 49.43 16.24
CA THR A 1186 23.73 49.92 17.56
C THR A 1186 22.20 49.83 17.73
N SER A 1187 21.76 49.37 18.93
CA SER A 1187 20.46 49.59 19.62
C SER A 1187 19.13 49.12 18.96
N GLY A 1188 18.08 48.74 19.70
CA GLY A 1188 17.86 48.82 21.15
C GLY A 1188 16.75 47.89 21.70
N ASN A 1189 16.44 48.02 22.99
CA ASN A 1189 15.71 47.05 23.84
C ASN A 1189 14.20 46.91 23.57
N GLY A 1190 13.65 45.71 23.88
CA GLY A 1190 12.25 45.60 24.32
C GLY A 1190 11.60 44.20 24.29
N LYS A 1191 11.66 43.46 25.43
CA LYS A 1191 10.62 42.59 26.05
C LYS A 1191 9.60 41.81 25.18
N THR A 1192 9.18 40.57 25.47
CA THR A 1192 9.56 39.43 26.35
C THR A 1192 8.49 38.32 26.14
N TYR A 1193 8.84 37.03 26.32
CA TYR A 1193 7.93 35.85 26.34
C TYR A 1193 7.24 35.48 25.00
N ASP A 1194 6.91 34.23 24.68
CA ASP A 1194 7.06 32.95 25.43
C ASP A 1194 7.37 31.74 24.52
N GLU A 1195 7.67 30.59 25.12
CA GLU A 1195 8.10 29.34 24.45
C GLU A 1195 6.98 28.53 23.76
N SER A 1196 7.29 27.99 22.57
CA SER A 1196 6.83 26.71 21.99
C SER A 1196 7.44 26.60 20.58
N THR A 1197 7.85 25.45 20.03
CA THR A 1197 7.49 24.04 20.27
C THR A 1197 8.70 23.10 20.22
N PHE A 1198 8.59 21.95 20.89
CA PHE A 1198 9.21 20.69 20.47
C PHE A 1198 8.25 19.94 19.54
#